data_AF-A0A1I2P5K6-F1
#
_entry.id   AF-A0A1I2P5K6-F1
#
_cell.length_a   1.000
_cell.length_b   1.000
_cell.length_c   1.000
_cell.angle_alpha   90.00
_cell.angle_beta   90.00
_cell.angle_gamma   90.00
#
_symmetry.space_group_name_H-M   'P 1'
#
loop_
_entity.id
_entity.type
_entity.pdbx_description
1 polymer ?
#
loop_
_entity_poly.entity_id
_entity_poly.type
_entity_poly.pdbx_seq_one_letter_code
_entity_poly.pdbx_strand_id
1 'polypeptide(L)'
;MPTKLWSFILPFFLFLGLNYSLIAQCTDCDVTVDGNNAPVGTFSNGAKVCITGNRTTQLNFNNRNNIQICIADGSSWNGDFNQLSGLGEIQNFGSLTFNSNPNGNWTITNYGSLEFNQNLNSNKTIFNFGQMTVNGDFNVNSNARFESNGTFSVSGNTNFNSNGKVVLVGETFIGGSVVVNSNTDIKMSGNLEISGALQLNSNSSISGINSNFCNLLSVGGAFSNNGQIRGNGLESPNSILYVNKTPGGTALSEGAEVGTCPGFDCVETYSVTTTNGFDEIYIFHCSDILTIPDLLADEEILDVEVALVAGAGGGGFGEAAGGGGAGGVVTANGISLQVGQVYPVAVGPGGYGSNQANSQGTSGYPSVFFGLIANGGGGGGSQSQAHRNGLPGGSGGGAGSFNQGNNGFPGNGGSSALNQGGNGGNGRAQNKNQLVGGGGGGAFQAGQEGNNNNPGNGGSGVPLSILNGFPAIPNAFAGGGGATGRNPAQEYGKGTGGFYSGTKLGGDGDHLDPGESDSDGIGQEGRPNTGSGGGAGSVRGGAGSAGKVIIRISYRILPLEFYRIDAKYDEKEKSVTIDWSMFAQEDELSLTVQRSLNQTKTWEDIQQIDTLVIDSSDLSFSVKDNELGTAQELIFYRIKAEDSKGKTGYSTLVSVNLPARFEGLLWKVFPNPIGSSEIQTIPTGLTRELEDEIGIAISDFSGKTFSFTATDHVELSQKLNEYIKSVKKGVYILRLSDSRGQTVIKLIK
;
A
#
# COMPACT_ATOMS: atom_id res chain seq x y z
N MET A 1 41.68 -25.69 57.05
CA MET A 1 40.39 -25.45 57.72
C MET A 1 40.09 -23.96 57.68
N PRO A 2 38.82 -23.52 57.59
CA PRO A 2 37.99 -23.28 56.39
C PRO A 2 37.88 -21.76 56.08
N THR A 3 37.35 -21.27 54.96
CA THR A 3 35.90 -21.07 54.72
C THR A 3 35.69 -20.39 53.35
N LYS A 4 34.64 -20.81 52.64
CA LYS A 4 34.08 -20.16 51.45
C LYS A 4 33.27 -18.92 51.87
N LEU A 5 33.44 -17.79 51.19
CA LEU A 5 32.45 -16.71 51.14
C LEU A 5 31.99 -16.55 49.68
N TRP A 6 30.68 -16.69 49.45
CA TRP A 6 30.03 -16.35 48.19
C TRP A 6 29.67 -14.86 48.20
N SER A 7 30.11 -14.12 47.17
CA SER A 7 29.65 -12.77 46.88
C SER A 7 28.35 -12.82 46.08
N PHE A 8 27.30 -12.19 46.60
CA PHE A 8 26.15 -11.75 45.82
C PHE A 8 26.55 -10.50 45.03
N ILE A 9 26.47 -10.57 43.70
CA ILE A 9 26.48 -9.39 42.82
C ILE A 9 25.04 -9.17 42.36
N LEU A 10 24.50 -8.01 42.71
CA LEU A 10 23.20 -7.50 42.29
C LEU A 10 23.33 -6.99 40.83
N PRO A 11 22.57 -7.48 39.83
CA PRO A 11 22.60 -6.89 38.50
C PRO A 11 21.71 -5.64 38.49
N PHE A 12 22.34 -4.50 38.27
CA PHE A 12 21.69 -3.22 37.98
C PHE A 12 21.10 -3.32 36.56
N PHE A 13 19.78 -3.49 36.44
CA PHE A 13 19.09 -3.45 35.16
C PHE A 13 19.09 -2.00 34.64
N LEU A 14 19.94 -1.75 33.64
CA LEU A 14 19.94 -0.52 32.88
C LEU A 14 18.75 -0.59 31.88
N PHE A 15 17.63 0.04 32.22
CA PHE A 15 16.55 0.29 31.27
C PHE A 15 17.06 1.29 30.21
N LEU A 16 17.47 0.77 29.05
CA LEU A 16 17.65 1.56 27.84
C LEU A 16 16.25 1.86 27.29
N GLY A 17 15.72 3.04 27.62
CA GLY A 17 14.57 3.59 26.90
C GLY A 17 14.96 3.83 25.44
N LEU A 18 14.35 3.07 24.52
CA LEU A 18 14.41 3.36 23.10
C LEU A 18 13.63 4.65 22.85
N ASN A 19 14.34 5.73 22.48
CA ASN A 19 13.70 6.96 22.02
C ASN A 19 13.19 6.71 20.59
N TYR A 20 11.91 6.35 20.45
CA TYR A 20 11.24 6.37 19.16
C TYR A 20 11.15 7.82 18.68
N SER A 21 11.92 8.15 17.65
CA SER A 21 11.82 9.46 16.99
C SER A 21 10.84 9.30 15.84
N LEU A 22 9.59 9.73 16.04
CA LEU A 22 8.59 9.78 14.96
C LEU A 22 9.15 10.63 13.81
N ILE A 23 9.05 10.12 12.58
CA ILE A 23 9.43 10.90 11.40
C ILE A 23 8.34 11.94 11.16
N ALA A 24 8.60 13.18 11.59
CA ALA A 24 7.70 14.29 11.42
C ALA A 24 7.84 14.88 10.00
N GLN A 25 6.76 14.90 9.24
CA GLN A 25 6.65 15.64 7.99
C GLN A 25 6.44 17.14 8.28
N CYS A 26 6.79 18.01 7.32
CA CYS A 26 6.60 19.45 7.44
C CYS A 26 7.17 20.06 8.74
N THR A 27 8.43 19.78 9.06
CA THR A 27 9.16 20.41 10.18
C THR A 27 9.83 21.73 9.76
N ASP A 28 10.33 22.50 10.73
CA ASP A 28 11.11 23.74 10.52
C ASP A 28 10.38 24.82 9.69
N CYS A 29 9.13 25.08 10.04
CA CYS A 29 8.26 26.03 9.35
C CYS A 29 8.48 27.46 9.84
N ASP A 30 8.58 28.42 8.91
CA ASP A 30 8.56 29.85 9.24
C ASP A 30 7.14 30.35 9.55
N VAL A 31 6.15 29.73 8.90
CA VAL A 31 4.73 29.99 9.10
C VAL A 31 3.97 28.68 9.21
N THR A 32 3.16 28.54 10.24
CA THR A 32 2.25 27.39 10.41
C THR A 32 0.81 27.85 10.24
N VAL A 33 0.04 27.08 9.48
CA VAL A 33 -1.38 27.33 9.18
C VAL A 33 -2.17 26.09 9.54
N ASP A 34 -2.86 26.14 10.67
CA ASP A 34 -3.73 25.05 11.13
C ASP A 34 -5.16 25.26 10.62
N GLY A 35 -5.52 24.54 9.57
CA GLY A 35 -6.82 24.64 8.91
C GLY A 35 -7.20 26.07 8.54
N ASN A 36 -8.37 26.52 9.01
CA ASN A 36 -8.88 27.88 8.76
C ASN A 36 -8.49 28.89 9.84
N ASN A 37 -7.63 28.52 10.78
CA ASN A 37 -7.09 29.45 11.77
C ASN A 37 -6.17 30.49 11.09
N ALA A 38 -5.89 31.58 11.82
CA ALA A 38 -4.95 32.59 11.37
C ALA A 38 -3.53 32.01 11.28
N PRO A 39 -2.73 32.36 10.25
CA PRO A 39 -1.34 31.93 10.16
C PRO A 39 -0.53 32.37 11.38
N VAL A 40 0.27 31.45 11.93
CA VAL A 40 1.22 31.70 13.01
C VAL A 40 2.60 31.86 12.42
N GLY A 41 3.20 33.05 12.53
CA GLY A 41 4.45 33.41 11.88
C GLY A 41 4.27 34.57 10.92
N THR A 42 5.34 34.97 10.24
CA THR A 42 5.32 36.09 9.28
C THR A 42 5.74 35.61 7.90
N PHE A 43 4.94 35.90 6.87
CA PHE A 43 5.33 35.64 5.49
C PHE A 43 6.50 36.54 5.07
N SER A 44 7.68 35.95 4.91
CA SER A 44 8.88 36.54 4.29
C SER A 44 9.15 35.91 2.92
N ASN A 45 10.03 36.54 2.13
CA ASN A 45 10.49 35.92 0.89
C ASN A 45 11.28 34.65 1.23
N GLY A 46 11.05 33.55 0.51
CA GLY A 46 11.68 32.27 0.81
C GLY A 46 11.03 31.47 1.94
N ALA A 47 9.98 31.98 2.58
CA ALA A 47 9.40 31.34 3.77
C ALA A 47 8.84 29.93 3.47
N LYS A 48 9.08 28.99 4.40
CA LYS A 48 8.44 27.68 4.44
C LYS A 48 7.14 27.75 5.24
N VAL A 49 6.04 27.47 4.55
CA VAL A 49 4.67 27.54 5.07
C VAL A 49 4.13 26.13 5.22
N CYS A 50 3.78 25.74 6.44
CA CYS A 50 3.26 24.41 6.73
C CYS A 50 1.77 24.45 6.99
N ILE A 51 1.01 23.65 6.25
CA ILE A 51 -0.43 23.48 6.41
C ILE A 51 -0.66 22.17 7.14
N THR A 52 -1.21 22.25 8.36
CA THR A 52 -1.36 21.11 9.28
C THR A 52 -2.83 20.77 9.60
N GLY A 53 -3.77 21.38 8.88
CA GLY A 53 -5.19 21.09 9.00
C GLY A 53 -5.94 21.45 7.73
N ASN A 54 -7.23 21.10 7.67
CA ASN A 54 -8.06 21.30 6.48
C ASN A 54 -8.38 22.78 6.26
N ARG A 55 -7.84 23.33 5.16
CA ARG A 55 -7.96 24.74 4.82
C ARG A 55 -8.75 24.95 3.54
N THR A 56 -9.82 25.72 3.67
CA THR A 56 -10.69 26.17 2.57
C THR A 56 -10.67 27.68 2.38
N THR A 57 -10.05 28.42 3.30
CA THR A 57 -9.94 29.87 3.26
C THR A 57 -8.68 30.34 2.53
N GLN A 58 -8.80 31.42 1.76
CA GLN A 58 -7.69 32.01 0.99
C GLN A 58 -6.48 32.35 1.87
N LEU A 59 -5.27 32.09 1.38
CA LEU A 59 -4.02 32.58 1.97
C LEU A 59 -3.55 33.87 1.29
N ASN A 60 -3.22 34.90 2.07
CA ASN A 60 -2.63 36.12 1.55
C ASN A 60 -1.12 36.14 1.81
N PHE A 61 -0.34 36.02 0.73
CA PHE A 61 1.12 36.01 0.79
C PHE A 61 1.76 37.40 0.75
N ASN A 62 1.00 38.50 0.74
CA ASN A 62 1.49 39.88 0.86
C ASN A 62 2.65 40.25 -0.10
N ASN A 63 2.53 39.84 -1.36
CA ASN A 63 3.50 40.03 -2.45
C ASN A 63 4.89 39.44 -2.12
N ARG A 64 4.91 38.25 -1.53
CA ARG A 64 6.15 37.52 -1.26
C ARG A 64 6.51 36.58 -2.40
N ASN A 65 7.80 36.33 -2.54
CA ASN A 65 8.38 35.53 -3.61
C ASN A 65 9.13 34.31 -3.05
N ASN A 66 9.30 33.30 -3.88
CA ASN A 66 9.98 32.03 -3.56
C ASN A 66 9.38 31.32 -2.34
N ILE A 67 8.06 31.38 -2.17
CA ILE A 67 7.38 30.69 -1.06
C ILE A 67 7.49 29.17 -1.25
N GLN A 68 7.78 28.47 -0.16
CA GLN A 68 7.75 27.01 -0.10
C GLN A 68 6.53 26.59 0.73
N ILE A 69 5.80 25.58 0.27
CA ILE A 69 4.59 25.11 0.94
C ILE A 69 4.75 23.63 1.26
N CYS A 70 4.45 23.24 2.49
CA CYS A 70 4.38 21.85 2.91
C CYS A 70 2.98 21.56 3.44
N ILE A 71 2.30 20.56 2.88
CA ILE A 71 0.97 20.14 3.30
C ILE A 71 1.15 18.81 4.01
N ALA A 72 0.90 18.77 5.32
CA ALA A 72 1.11 17.59 6.15
C ALA A 72 0.11 16.47 5.80
N ASP A 73 0.49 15.23 6.13
CA ASP A 73 -0.43 14.08 6.07
C ASP A 73 -1.72 14.37 6.87
N GLY A 74 -2.85 13.83 6.38
CA GLY A 74 -4.19 14.10 6.92
C GLY A 74 -4.71 15.54 6.76
N SER A 75 -3.92 16.47 6.20
CA SER A 75 -4.32 17.86 5.96
C SER A 75 -4.76 18.07 4.51
N SER A 76 -5.54 19.13 4.28
CA SER A 76 -5.95 19.51 2.92
C SER A 76 -5.87 21.01 2.67
N TRP A 77 -5.55 21.38 1.43
CA TRP A 77 -5.59 22.76 0.97
C TRP A 77 -6.20 22.86 -0.43
N ASN A 78 -7.17 23.76 -0.59
CA ASN A 78 -7.84 24.00 -1.86
C ASN A 78 -7.02 24.88 -2.85
N GLY A 79 -5.77 25.20 -2.51
CA GLY A 79 -4.87 25.99 -3.35
C GLY A 79 -5.29 27.45 -3.56
N ASP A 80 -6.23 27.96 -2.74
CA ASP A 80 -6.69 29.34 -2.84
C ASP A 80 -5.72 30.30 -2.17
N PHE A 81 -5.15 31.22 -2.95
CA PHE A 81 -4.25 32.25 -2.47
C PHE A 81 -4.34 33.55 -3.28
N ASN A 82 -3.89 34.64 -2.66
CA ASN A 82 -3.70 35.92 -3.33
C ASN A 82 -2.31 36.51 -3.00
N GLN A 83 -1.91 37.51 -3.79
CA GLN A 83 -0.67 38.27 -3.61
C GLN A 83 0.59 37.39 -3.49
N LEU A 84 0.66 36.28 -4.25
CA LEU A 84 1.87 35.48 -4.38
C LEU A 84 2.69 35.98 -5.58
N SER A 85 3.87 36.53 -5.35
CA SER A 85 4.73 37.03 -6.42
C SER A 85 5.56 35.94 -7.08
N GLY A 86 5.80 34.82 -6.39
CA GLY A 86 6.36 33.62 -7.00
C GLY A 86 6.39 32.44 -6.04
N LEU A 87 6.13 31.26 -6.60
CA LEU A 87 6.18 29.98 -5.91
C LEU A 87 7.55 29.34 -6.14
N GLY A 88 8.15 28.78 -5.09
CA GLY A 88 9.37 27.97 -5.19
C GLY A 88 9.02 26.50 -5.33
N GLU A 89 8.49 25.91 -4.25
CA GLU A 89 8.15 24.49 -4.17
C GLU A 89 6.86 24.23 -3.39
N ILE A 90 6.15 23.16 -3.74
CA ILE A 90 5.13 22.55 -2.89
C ILE A 90 5.51 21.08 -2.63
N GLN A 91 5.55 20.69 -1.36
CA GLN A 91 5.61 19.31 -0.90
C GLN A 91 4.24 18.92 -0.36
N ASN A 92 3.54 18.02 -1.05
CA ASN A 92 2.19 17.63 -0.68
C ASN A 92 2.15 16.20 -0.13
N PHE A 93 2.04 16.04 1.20
CA PHE A 93 1.80 14.76 1.85
C PHE A 93 0.30 14.49 2.08
N GLY A 94 -0.50 15.55 2.19
CA GLY A 94 -1.96 15.48 2.32
C GLY A 94 -2.68 15.59 0.98
N SER A 95 -3.73 16.42 0.95
CA SER A 95 -4.55 16.66 -0.24
C SER A 95 -4.44 18.11 -0.75
N LEU A 96 -4.15 18.27 -2.03
CA LEU A 96 -4.02 19.57 -2.70
C LEU A 96 -4.93 19.65 -3.92
N THR A 97 -5.82 20.65 -3.96
CA THR A 97 -6.45 21.08 -5.21
C THR A 97 -5.69 22.29 -5.74
N PHE A 98 -5.09 22.17 -6.91
CA PHE A 98 -4.29 23.23 -7.53
C PHE A 98 -5.05 23.85 -8.72
N ASN A 99 -5.76 24.94 -8.43
CA ASN A 99 -6.59 25.67 -9.39
C ASN A 99 -5.92 26.93 -9.97
N SER A 100 -4.74 27.30 -9.46
CA SER A 100 -4.06 28.54 -9.80
C SER A 100 -2.81 28.26 -10.62
N ASN A 101 -2.37 29.21 -11.44
CA ASN A 101 -1.15 29.06 -12.24
C ASN A 101 -0.16 30.19 -11.90
N PRO A 102 0.53 30.11 -10.75
CA PRO A 102 1.46 31.15 -10.34
C PRO A 102 2.57 31.32 -11.38
N ASN A 103 3.00 32.58 -11.52
CA ASN A 103 4.12 32.96 -12.37
C ASN A 103 5.44 32.40 -11.82
N GLY A 104 6.42 32.25 -12.71
CA GLY A 104 7.74 31.73 -12.38
C GLY A 104 7.91 30.23 -12.67
N ASN A 105 9.09 29.74 -12.32
CA ASN A 105 9.42 28.32 -12.34
C ASN A 105 9.19 27.78 -10.93
N TRP A 106 8.44 26.70 -10.83
CA TRP A 106 8.13 26.06 -9.56
C TRP A 106 8.15 24.55 -9.71
N THR A 107 8.30 23.89 -8.57
CA THR A 107 8.25 22.43 -8.44
C THR A 107 7.08 22.04 -7.54
N ILE A 108 6.29 21.04 -7.95
CA ILE A 108 5.36 20.35 -7.05
C ILE A 108 5.84 18.91 -6.91
N THR A 109 6.07 18.50 -5.67
CA THR A 109 6.39 17.13 -5.30
C THR A 109 5.19 16.58 -4.52
N ASN A 110 4.41 15.73 -5.17
CA ASN A 110 3.21 15.13 -4.61
C ASN A 110 3.49 13.72 -4.07
N TYR A 111 3.25 13.51 -2.78
CA TYR A 111 3.29 12.21 -2.10
C TYR A 111 1.88 11.71 -1.73
N GLY A 112 0.92 12.63 -1.57
CA GLY A 112 -0.48 12.34 -1.26
C GLY A 112 -1.39 12.48 -2.50
N SER A 113 -2.47 13.24 -2.38
CA SER A 113 -3.45 13.46 -3.45
C SER A 113 -3.35 14.87 -4.03
N LEU A 114 -3.19 14.97 -5.36
CA LEU A 114 -3.12 16.21 -6.12
C LEU A 114 -4.24 16.24 -7.18
N GLU A 115 -5.19 17.15 -7.04
CA GLU A 115 -6.09 17.53 -8.13
C GLU A 115 -5.49 18.74 -8.87
N PHE A 116 -5.06 18.55 -10.11
CA PHE A 116 -4.38 19.59 -10.89
C PHE A 116 -5.26 20.06 -12.05
N ASN A 117 -5.81 21.26 -11.93
CA ASN A 117 -6.79 21.78 -12.90
C ASN A 117 -6.16 22.80 -13.87
N GLN A 118 -4.89 22.62 -14.23
CA GLN A 118 -4.11 23.56 -15.07
C GLN A 118 -3.33 22.82 -16.17
N ASN A 119 -2.72 23.59 -17.08
CA ASN A 119 -1.73 23.08 -18.03
C ASN A 119 -0.31 23.30 -17.49
N LEU A 120 0.59 22.34 -17.72
CA LEU A 120 1.99 22.45 -17.33
C LEU A 120 2.80 23.08 -18.48
N ASN A 121 3.42 24.23 -18.23
CA ASN A 121 4.09 25.03 -19.26
C ASN A 121 5.43 25.58 -18.77
N SER A 122 6.32 25.97 -19.69
CA SER A 122 7.62 26.58 -19.34
C SER A 122 8.47 25.64 -18.48
N ASN A 123 9.40 26.15 -17.66
CA ASN A 123 10.27 25.28 -16.82
C ASN A 123 9.59 24.86 -15.50
N LYS A 124 8.27 24.61 -15.51
CA LYS A 124 7.52 24.10 -14.36
C LYS A 124 7.69 22.58 -14.25
N THR A 125 7.80 22.10 -13.02
CA THR A 125 8.09 20.69 -12.74
C THR A 125 7.04 20.10 -11.82
N ILE A 126 6.56 18.90 -12.15
CA ILE A 126 5.75 18.08 -11.26
C ILE A 126 6.41 16.70 -11.14
N PHE A 127 6.66 16.31 -9.89
CA PHE A 127 6.97 14.94 -9.48
C PHE A 127 5.77 14.38 -8.73
N ASN A 128 5.07 13.42 -9.32
CA ASN A 128 3.94 12.75 -8.71
C ASN A 128 4.33 11.37 -8.22
N PHE A 129 4.56 11.20 -6.92
CA PHE A 129 4.76 9.91 -6.26
C PHE A 129 3.48 9.36 -5.62
N GLY A 130 2.43 10.19 -5.57
CA GLY A 130 1.13 9.85 -5.02
C GLY A 130 0.07 9.65 -6.11
N GLN A 131 -1.13 10.15 -5.84
CA GLN A 131 -2.23 10.21 -6.79
C GLN A 131 -2.35 11.62 -7.37
N MET A 132 -2.35 11.71 -8.71
CA MET A 132 -2.64 12.96 -9.43
C MET A 132 -3.85 12.78 -10.35
N THR A 133 -4.81 13.69 -10.25
CA THR A 133 -6.02 13.70 -11.08
C THR A 133 -6.15 15.03 -11.81
N VAL A 134 -6.53 15.00 -13.08
CA VAL A 134 -6.88 16.18 -13.89
C VAL A 134 -8.32 16.05 -14.38
N ASN A 135 -9.17 16.97 -13.94
CA ASN A 135 -10.57 17.04 -14.34
C ASN A 135 -10.72 17.87 -15.61
N GLY A 136 -10.48 17.24 -16.76
CA GLY A 136 -10.54 17.86 -18.08
C GLY A 136 -9.31 17.52 -18.93
N ASP A 137 -8.97 18.42 -19.86
CA ASP A 137 -7.80 18.25 -20.72
C ASP A 137 -6.50 18.62 -19.99
N PHE A 138 -5.41 17.90 -20.30
CA PHE A 138 -4.08 18.16 -19.75
C PHE A 138 -3.06 18.40 -20.86
N ASN A 139 -2.38 19.54 -20.83
CA ASN A 139 -1.32 19.84 -21.78
C ASN A 139 0.01 20.08 -21.06
N VAL A 140 1.06 19.39 -21.52
CA VAL A 140 2.45 19.64 -21.13
C VAL A 140 3.14 20.32 -22.31
N ASN A 141 3.65 21.54 -22.11
CA ASN A 141 4.26 22.34 -23.18
C ASN A 141 5.58 23.02 -22.75
N SER A 142 6.36 23.47 -23.75
CA SER A 142 7.46 24.44 -23.59
C SER A 142 8.54 24.08 -22.54
N ASN A 143 9.17 22.90 -22.64
CA ASN A 143 10.23 22.40 -21.73
C ASN A 143 9.80 22.06 -20.29
N ALA A 144 8.50 21.92 -20.03
CA ALA A 144 8.02 21.41 -18.74
C ALA A 144 8.54 19.99 -18.47
N ARG A 145 8.74 19.67 -17.18
CA ARG A 145 9.11 18.32 -16.73
C ARG A 145 7.95 17.70 -15.96
N PHE A 146 7.46 16.57 -16.43
CA PHE A 146 6.40 15.83 -15.78
C PHE A 146 6.85 14.40 -15.56
N GLU A 147 6.97 14.00 -14.30
CA GLU A 147 7.32 12.65 -13.91
C GLU A 147 6.30 12.14 -12.92
N SER A 148 5.54 11.14 -13.34
CA SER A 148 4.66 10.38 -12.46
C SER A 148 5.32 9.05 -12.14
N ASN A 149 5.43 8.70 -10.87
CA ASN A 149 5.76 7.40 -10.33
C ASN A 149 4.74 7.04 -9.24
N GLY A 150 3.53 6.71 -9.67
CA GLY A 150 2.35 6.60 -8.84
C GLY A 150 1.11 6.46 -9.72
N THR A 151 -0.03 7.03 -9.30
CA THR A 151 -1.24 7.03 -10.14
C THR A 151 -1.45 8.40 -10.80
N PHE A 152 -1.69 8.41 -12.11
CA PHE A 152 -2.00 9.62 -12.87
C PHE A 152 -3.26 9.42 -13.71
N SER A 153 -4.28 10.22 -13.47
CA SER A 153 -5.58 10.12 -14.16
C SER A 153 -5.98 11.43 -14.81
N VAL A 154 -6.40 11.37 -16.07
CA VAL A 154 -6.95 12.51 -16.83
C VAL A 154 -8.30 12.12 -17.40
N SER A 155 -9.35 12.91 -17.14
CA SER A 155 -10.68 12.59 -17.69
C SER A 155 -10.87 13.03 -19.14
N GLY A 156 -10.12 14.04 -19.60
CA GLY A 156 -10.15 14.57 -20.96
C GLY A 156 -8.96 14.14 -21.83
N ASN A 157 -8.66 14.95 -22.84
CA ASN A 157 -7.56 14.72 -23.78
C ASN A 157 -6.22 15.17 -23.19
N THR A 158 -5.13 14.52 -23.62
CA THR A 158 -3.78 14.87 -23.18
C THR A 158 -2.88 15.19 -24.37
N ASN A 159 -2.22 16.36 -24.35
CA ASN A 159 -1.20 16.68 -25.35
C ASN A 159 0.17 16.86 -24.69
N PHE A 160 1.16 16.13 -25.20
CA PHE A 160 2.56 16.27 -24.81
C PHE A 160 3.32 16.98 -25.94
N ASN A 161 3.52 18.29 -25.81
CA ASN A 161 4.05 19.18 -26.84
C ASN A 161 5.30 19.95 -26.33
N SER A 162 6.45 19.30 -26.10
CA SER A 162 7.47 20.03 -25.31
C SER A 162 8.96 19.79 -25.57
N ASN A 163 9.41 18.90 -26.46
CA ASN A 163 10.76 18.29 -26.30
C ASN A 163 10.99 17.85 -24.83
N GLY A 164 9.89 17.50 -24.14
CA GLY A 164 9.82 17.44 -22.68
C GLY A 164 10.25 16.07 -22.19
N LYS A 165 10.81 16.03 -20.98
CA LYS A 165 11.04 14.77 -20.27
C LYS A 165 9.73 14.37 -19.61
N VAL A 166 9.01 13.45 -20.26
CA VAL A 166 7.77 12.87 -19.72
C VAL A 166 8.09 11.45 -19.27
N VAL A 167 7.86 11.18 -17.99
CA VAL A 167 8.04 9.85 -17.40
C VAL A 167 6.74 9.43 -16.74
N LEU A 168 6.25 8.25 -17.11
CA LEU A 168 5.00 7.67 -16.62
C LEU A 168 5.29 6.28 -16.04
N VAL A 169 5.56 6.23 -14.75
CA VAL A 169 5.78 5.01 -13.97
C VAL A 169 4.56 4.75 -13.08
N GLY A 170 4.15 3.48 -13.01
CA GLY A 170 2.97 3.05 -12.28
C GLY A 170 1.75 3.00 -13.19
N GLU A 171 0.62 3.50 -12.70
CA GLU A 171 -0.65 3.45 -13.42
C GLU A 171 -1.00 4.83 -13.99
N THR A 172 -1.14 4.90 -15.31
CA THR A 172 -1.64 6.09 -16.00
C THR A 172 -2.93 5.77 -16.75
N PHE A 173 -3.98 6.54 -16.47
CA PHE A 173 -5.28 6.46 -17.14
C PHE A 173 -5.63 7.78 -17.82
N ILE A 174 -5.93 7.72 -19.13
CA ILE A 174 -6.37 8.88 -19.92
C ILE A 174 -7.70 8.55 -20.57
N GLY A 175 -8.76 9.22 -20.11
CA GLY A 175 -10.13 9.04 -20.61
C GLY A 175 -10.34 9.57 -22.03
N GLY A 176 -9.56 10.56 -22.45
CA GLY A 176 -9.60 11.13 -23.80
C GLY A 176 -8.53 10.57 -24.74
N SER A 177 -8.23 11.33 -25.79
CA SER A 177 -7.18 11.02 -26.75
C SER A 177 -5.84 11.61 -26.34
N VAL A 178 -4.75 10.98 -26.76
CA VAL A 178 -3.38 11.43 -26.54
C VAL A 178 -2.73 11.83 -27.85
N VAL A 179 -2.11 13.00 -27.88
CA VAL A 179 -1.23 13.42 -28.97
C VAL A 179 0.17 13.70 -28.43
N VAL A 180 1.18 13.09 -29.05
CA VAL A 180 2.59 13.30 -28.71
C VAL A 180 3.30 13.99 -29.86
N ASN A 181 3.77 15.21 -29.61
CA ASN A 181 4.40 16.08 -30.60
C ASN A 181 5.85 16.46 -30.24
N SER A 182 6.53 17.09 -31.20
CA SER A 182 7.74 17.90 -30.96
C SER A 182 8.89 17.15 -30.29
N ASN A 183 9.36 16.05 -30.89
CA ASN A 183 10.48 15.22 -30.39
C ASN A 183 10.35 14.79 -28.91
N THR A 184 9.13 14.57 -28.43
CA THR A 184 8.89 14.15 -27.04
C THR A 184 9.05 12.63 -26.95
N ASP A 185 9.89 12.18 -26.01
CA ASP A 185 10.03 10.77 -25.61
C ASP A 185 9.29 10.57 -24.29
N ILE A 186 8.25 9.75 -24.31
CA ILE A 186 7.54 9.30 -23.11
C ILE A 186 8.21 8.01 -22.65
N LYS A 187 8.87 8.07 -21.50
CA LYS A 187 9.42 6.88 -20.84
C LYS A 187 8.37 6.29 -19.94
N MET A 188 8.10 5.00 -20.04
CA MET A 188 7.03 4.37 -19.27
C MET A 188 7.41 3.03 -18.64
N SER A 189 6.90 2.82 -17.43
CA SER A 189 6.92 1.53 -16.74
C SER A 189 5.57 1.29 -16.08
N GLY A 190 5.07 0.05 -16.10
CA GLY A 190 3.71 -0.26 -15.68
C GLY A 190 2.73 -0.03 -16.83
N ASN A 191 1.59 0.58 -16.54
CA ASN A 191 0.46 0.65 -17.46
C ASN A 191 0.16 2.09 -17.89
N LEU A 192 0.02 2.28 -19.21
CA LEU A 192 -0.49 3.49 -19.84
C LEU A 192 -1.76 3.13 -20.62
N GLU A 193 -2.90 3.44 -20.03
CA GLU A 193 -4.21 3.21 -20.62
C GLU A 193 -4.77 4.50 -21.22
N ILE A 194 -5.13 4.43 -22.50
CA ILE A 194 -5.71 5.52 -23.26
C ILE A 194 -7.06 5.04 -23.80
N SER A 195 -8.15 5.57 -23.27
CA SER A 195 -9.50 5.23 -23.72
C SER A 195 -9.78 5.75 -25.14
N GLY A 196 -9.26 6.94 -25.48
CA GLY A 196 -9.40 7.56 -26.80
C GLY A 196 -8.34 7.12 -27.83
N ALA A 197 -8.09 7.97 -28.83
CA ALA A 197 -7.07 7.71 -29.84
C ALA A 197 -5.66 8.05 -29.32
N LEU A 198 -4.63 7.36 -29.82
CA LEU A 198 -3.23 7.74 -29.65
C LEU A 198 -2.65 8.15 -31.00
N GLN A 199 -2.11 9.36 -31.07
CA GLN A 199 -1.39 9.90 -32.22
C GLN A 199 0.05 10.26 -31.84
N LEU A 200 1.02 9.55 -32.41
CA LEU A 200 2.43 9.90 -32.35
C LEU A 200 2.82 10.62 -33.64
N ASN A 201 3.23 11.89 -33.52
CA ASN A 201 3.72 12.67 -34.65
C ASN A 201 5.25 12.49 -34.83
N SER A 202 5.78 12.85 -36.00
CA SER A 202 7.15 12.52 -36.40
C SER A 202 8.21 12.98 -35.40
N ASN A 203 9.16 12.08 -35.10
CA ASN A 203 10.22 12.16 -34.07
C ASN A 203 9.77 12.02 -32.60
N SER A 204 8.48 11.85 -32.31
CA SER A 204 8.03 11.48 -30.96
C SER A 204 8.22 9.98 -30.71
N SER A 205 8.42 9.59 -29.44
CA SER A 205 8.51 8.19 -29.06
C SER A 205 7.78 7.85 -27.76
N ILE A 206 7.41 6.59 -27.63
CA ILE A 206 7.10 5.94 -26.37
C ILE A 206 8.12 4.83 -26.18
N SER A 207 8.85 4.85 -25.06
CA SER A 207 9.85 3.87 -24.71
C SER A 207 9.51 3.21 -23.38
N GLY A 208 9.58 1.87 -23.32
CA GLY A 208 9.56 1.16 -22.04
C GLY A 208 10.75 1.59 -21.17
N ILE A 209 10.75 1.30 -19.88
CA ILE A 209 11.93 1.33 -18.97
C ILE A 209 12.03 0.00 -18.22
N ASN A 210 13.20 -0.33 -17.66
CA ASN A 210 13.41 -1.63 -17.00
C ASN A 210 12.76 -1.66 -15.61
N SER A 211 11.51 -2.10 -15.57
CA SER A 211 10.78 -2.38 -14.33
C SER A 211 11.05 -3.79 -13.79
N ASN A 212 11.83 -4.60 -14.52
CA ASN A 212 11.96 -6.06 -14.35
C ASN A 212 10.66 -6.86 -14.59
N PHE A 213 9.58 -6.20 -14.99
CA PHE A 213 8.30 -6.78 -15.39
C PHE A 213 7.83 -6.20 -16.74
N CYS A 214 6.77 -6.73 -17.32
CA CYS A 214 6.24 -6.16 -18.55
C CYS A 214 5.60 -4.77 -18.34
N ASN A 215 5.61 -3.98 -19.40
CA ASN A 215 4.95 -2.68 -19.49
C ASN A 215 3.79 -2.81 -20.48
N LEU A 216 2.70 -2.08 -20.27
CA LEU A 216 1.51 -2.15 -21.12
C LEU A 216 1.10 -0.76 -21.62
N LEU A 217 1.03 -0.61 -22.94
CA LEU A 217 0.38 0.51 -23.60
C LEU A 217 -0.95 0.02 -24.20
N SER A 218 -2.06 0.44 -23.60
CA SER A 218 -3.41 0.10 -24.05
C SER A 218 -4.08 1.30 -24.73
N VAL A 219 -4.50 1.13 -25.98
CA VAL A 219 -5.23 2.17 -26.73
C VAL A 219 -6.62 1.67 -27.10
N GLY A 220 -7.67 2.38 -26.70
CA GLY A 220 -9.07 2.08 -27.00
C GLY A 220 -9.48 2.55 -28.42
N GLY A 221 -9.12 3.78 -28.79
CA GLY A 221 -9.48 4.42 -30.05
C GLY A 221 -8.49 4.17 -31.21
N ALA A 222 -8.44 5.06 -32.20
CA ALA A 222 -7.50 4.94 -33.31
C ALA A 222 -6.04 5.00 -32.83
N PHE A 223 -5.16 4.21 -33.42
CA PHE A 223 -3.74 4.17 -33.04
C PHE A 223 -2.88 4.54 -34.25
N SER A 224 -2.50 5.81 -34.35
CA SER A 224 -1.66 6.34 -35.43
C SER A 224 -0.23 6.58 -34.93
N ASN A 225 0.73 5.97 -35.60
CA ASN A 225 2.14 6.06 -35.25
C ASN A 225 3.00 6.54 -36.43
N ASN A 226 3.31 7.83 -36.45
CA ASN A 226 4.34 8.40 -37.34
C ASN A 226 5.68 8.61 -36.60
N GLY A 227 5.77 8.17 -35.34
CA GLY A 227 6.94 8.21 -34.47
C GLY A 227 7.52 6.82 -34.24
N GLN A 228 7.94 6.53 -33.00
CA GLN A 228 8.51 5.24 -32.61
C GLN A 228 7.92 4.70 -31.31
N ILE A 229 7.70 3.39 -31.27
CA ILE A 229 7.34 2.66 -30.05
C ILE A 229 8.42 1.60 -29.85
N ARG A 230 9.10 1.70 -28.71
CA ARG A 230 10.30 0.94 -28.40
C ARG A 230 10.14 0.25 -27.06
N GLY A 231 10.48 -1.03 -27.01
CA GLY A 231 10.65 -1.72 -25.75
C GLY A 231 11.97 -1.29 -25.11
N ASN A 232 12.48 -2.17 -24.25
CA ASN A 232 13.69 -1.95 -23.50
C ASN A 232 14.93 -2.60 -24.17
N GLY A 233 14.71 -3.43 -25.20
CA GLY A 233 15.72 -4.16 -25.95
C GLY A 233 16.49 -5.21 -25.14
N LEU A 234 16.08 -5.49 -23.90
CA LEU A 234 16.76 -6.40 -22.99
C LEU A 234 16.24 -7.83 -23.17
N GLU A 235 17.13 -8.81 -22.98
CA GLU A 235 16.75 -10.22 -23.05
C GLU A 235 16.42 -10.79 -21.66
N SER A 236 17.05 -10.30 -20.58
CA SER A 236 16.73 -10.68 -19.20
C SER A 236 17.48 -9.87 -18.12
N PRO A 237 16.80 -9.32 -17.08
CA PRO A 237 15.35 -9.25 -16.92
C PRO A 237 14.68 -8.37 -17.98
N ASN A 238 13.81 -8.99 -18.77
CA ASN A 238 13.12 -8.31 -19.86
C ASN A 238 11.88 -7.59 -19.32
N SER A 239 11.73 -6.32 -19.70
CA SER A 239 10.55 -5.50 -19.48
C SER A 239 9.96 -5.16 -20.84
N ILE A 240 9.40 -6.20 -21.48
CA ILE A 240 8.73 -6.10 -22.77
C ILE A 240 7.68 -4.99 -22.70
N LEU A 241 7.64 -4.13 -23.72
CA LEU A 241 6.54 -3.20 -23.89
C LEU A 241 5.46 -3.86 -24.75
N TYR A 242 4.40 -4.32 -24.10
CA TYR A 242 3.21 -4.79 -24.79
C TYR A 242 2.37 -3.62 -25.26
N VAL A 243 1.90 -3.70 -26.51
CA VAL A 243 0.81 -2.88 -27.03
C VAL A 243 -0.40 -3.75 -27.31
N ASN A 244 -1.58 -3.30 -26.88
CA ASN A 244 -2.81 -4.09 -26.99
C ASN A 244 -3.25 -4.35 -28.44
N LYS A 245 -2.76 -3.57 -29.41
CA LYS A 245 -3.03 -3.74 -30.84
C LYS A 245 -1.95 -3.12 -31.71
N THR A 246 -1.91 -3.56 -32.97
CA THR A 246 -0.98 -3.05 -33.97
C THR A 246 -1.22 -1.56 -34.26
N PRO A 247 -0.19 -0.69 -34.16
CA PRO A 247 -0.31 0.71 -34.55
C PRO A 247 -0.38 0.85 -36.09
N GLY A 248 -1.16 1.81 -36.57
CA GLY A 248 -1.14 2.22 -37.97
C GLY A 248 0.03 3.15 -38.24
N GLY A 249 0.98 2.75 -39.08
CA GLY A 249 2.18 3.55 -39.43
C GLY A 249 3.48 2.79 -39.21
N THR A 250 4.43 3.39 -38.49
CA THR A 250 5.74 2.78 -38.16
C THR A 250 5.57 1.54 -37.27
N ALA A 251 6.37 0.50 -37.55
CA ALA A 251 6.39 -0.73 -36.76
C ALA A 251 6.98 -0.55 -35.35
N LEU A 252 6.68 -1.51 -34.47
CA LEU A 252 7.28 -1.64 -33.14
C LEU A 252 8.76 -2.06 -33.25
N SER A 253 9.56 -1.73 -32.23
CA SER A 253 11.01 -2.02 -32.23
C SER A 253 11.57 -2.26 -30.83
N GLU A 254 12.82 -2.72 -30.74
CA GLU A 254 13.57 -2.85 -29.47
C GLU A 254 12.81 -3.64 -28.38
N GLY A 255 12.14 -4.74 -28.74
CA GLY A 255 11.40 -5.58 -27.80
C GLY A 255 10.00 -5.08 -27.43
N ALA A 256 9.44 -4.12 -28.17
CA ALA A 256 8.00 -3.85 -28.12
C ALA A 256 7.25 -4.83 -29.02
N GLU A 257 6.14 -5.39 -28.52
CA GLU A 257 5.34 -6.39 -29.24
C GLU A 257 3.84 -6.21 -29.03
N VAL A 258 3.05 -6.72 -29.96
CA VAL A 258 1.59 -6.76 -29.82
C VAL A 258 1.20 -7.93 -28.94
N GLY A 259 0.48 -7.67 -27.85
CA GLY A 259 0.08 -8.72 -26.91
C GLY A 259 -0.46 -8.17 -25.61
N THR A 260 -0.43 -9.02 -24.60
CA THR A 260 -0.90 -8.72 -23.23
C THR A 260 0.24 -8.95 -22.26
N CYS A 261 0.41 -8.03 -21.32
CA CYS A 261 1.31 -8.22 -20.19
C CYS A 261 0.78 -9.37 -19.30
N PRO A 262 1.57 -10.43 -19.04
CA PRO A 262 1.17 -11.48 -18.10
C PRO A 262 0.84 -10.90 -16.72
N GLY A 263 -0.08 -11.55 -16.00
CA GLY A 263 -0.37 -11.19 -14.61
C GLY A 263 0.88 -11.33 -13.74
N PHE A 264 1.10 -10.35 -12.87
CA PHE A 264 2.20 -10.31 -11.92
C PHE A 264 1.72 -9.69 -10.61
N ASP A 265 2.20 -10.22 -9.50
CA ASP A 265 1.87 -9.75 -8.17
C ASP A 265 2.79 -8.60 -7.78
N CYS A 266 2.27 -7.38 -7.85
CA CYS A 266 3.05 -6.19 -7.48
C CYS A 266 3.48 -6.18 -6.01
N VAL A 267 2.66 -6.78 -5.14
CA VAL A 267 2.85 -6.82 -3.69
C VAL A 267 2.84 -8.27 -3.21
N GLU A 268 3.94 -8.69 -2.58
CA GLU A 268 3.99 -9.93 -1.80
C GLU A 268 3.80 -9.63 -0.32
N THR A 269 3.05 -10.46 0.39
CA THR A 269 2.77 -10.28 1.82
C THR A 269 3.20 -11.51 2.63
N TYR A 270 3.79 -11.29 3.80
CA TYR A 270 4.26 -12.35 4.71
C TYR A 270 3.91 -12.01 6.16
N SER A 271 3.27 -12.96 6.86
CA SER A 271 2.94 -12.84 8.28
C SER A 271 3.87 -13.69 9.15
N VAL A 272 4.31 -13.17 10.30
CA VAL A 272 5.00 -13.95 11.34
C VAL A 272 4.42 -13.67 12.71
N THR A 273 4.05 -14.71 13.45
CA THR A 273 3.61 -14.55 14.84
C THR A 273 4.81 -14.25 15.74
N THR A 274 4.67 -13.24 16.60
CA THR A 274 5.65 -12.85 17.62
C THR A 274 5.11 -13.19 19.00
N THR A 275 5.94 -13.07 20.04
CA THR A 275 5.53 -13.37 21.42
C THR A 275 4.36 -12.49 21.91
N ASN A 276 4.19 -11.30 21.34
CA ASN A 276 3.21 -10.30 21.79
C ASN A 276 2.22 -9.88 20.68
N GLY A 277 2.16 -10.61 19.56
CA GLY A 277 1.35 -10.23 18.39
C GLY A 277 1.86 -10.88 17.12
N PHE A 278 1.96 -10.11 16.03
CA PHE A 278 2.47 -10.59 14.75
C PHE A 278 3.04 -9.42 13.94
N ASP A 279 3.92 -9.73 12.99
CA ASP A 279 4.37 -8.75 12.00
C ASP A 279 3.84 -9.14 10.62
N GLU A 280 3.43 -8.13 9.85
CA GLU A 280 3.15 -8.24 8.42
C GLU A 280 4.24 -7.53 7.64
N ILE A 281 4.79 -8.21 6.62
CA ILE A 281 5.73 -7.61 5.68
C ILE A 281 5.07 -7.51 4.31
N TYR A 282 5.07 -6.31 3.75
CA TYR A 282 4.69 -6.01 2.38
C TYR A 282 5.94 -5.72 1.55
N ILE A 283 6.12 -6.44 0.44
CA ILE A 283 7.21 -6.24 -0.50
C ILE A 283 6.62 -5.79 -1.84
N PHE A 284 6.81 -4.52 -2.13
CA PHE A 284 6.42 -3.90 -3.40
C PHE A 284 7.55 -4.06 -4.41
N HIS A 285 7.25 -4.71 -5.52
CA HIS A 285 8.12 -4.86 -6.68
C HIS A 285 7.82 -3.82 -7.77
N CYS A 286 6.64 -3.21 -7.74
CA CYS A 286 6.22 -2.14 -8.63
C CYS A 286 5.46 -1.06 -7.85
N SER A 287 5.13 0.06 -8.49
CA SER A 287 4.38 1.14 -7.83
C SER A 287 2.91 0.75 -7.69
N ASP A 288 2.39 0.87 -6.47
CA ASP A 288 1.02 0.49 -6.09
C ASP A 288 0.61 1.26 -4.84
N ILE A 289 -0.51 0.90 -4.22
CA ILE A 289 -1.02 1.47 -2.99
C ILE A 289 -0.92 0.46 -1.83
N LEU A 290 -0.47 0.93 -0.68
CA LEU A 290 -0.62 0.21 0.58
C LEU A 290 -1.96 0.62 1.21
N THR A 291 -2.81 -0.37 1.47
CA THR A 291 -4.01 -0.18 2.29
C THR A 291 -3.82 -0.93 3.59
N ILE A 292 -3.89 -0.21 4.72
CA ILE A 292 -3.83 -0.83 6.04
C ILE A 292 -5.17 -1.52 6.30
N PRO A 293 -5.19 -2.86 6.50
CA PRO A 293 -6.42 -3.57 6.80
C PRO A 293 -7.05 -3.05 8.09
N ASP A 294 -8.36 -3.17 8.20
CA ASP A 294 -9.06 -2.85 9.45
C ASP A 294 -8.49 -3.71 10.58
N LEU A 295 -8.11 -3.06 11.67
CA LEU A 295 -7.63 -3.76 12.87
C LEU A 295 -8.78 -4.53 13.51
N LEU A 296 -8.50 -5.75 13.96
CA LEU A 296 -9.37 -6.42 14.91
C LEU A 296 -9.40 -5.63 16.22
N ALA A 297 -10.44 -5.84 17.02
CA ALA A 297 -10.68 -5.01 18.19
C ALA A 297 -9.52 -5.10 19.22
N ASP A 298 -8.79 -6.21 19.24
CA ASP A 298 -7.62 -6.49 20.07
C ASP A 298 -6.27 -6.19 19.41
N GLU A 299 -6.24 -5.62 18.20
CA GLU A 299 -5.02 -5.30 17.47
C GLU A 299 -4.68 -3.80 17.54
N GLU A 300 -3.40 -3.50 17.70
CA GLU A 300 -2.84 -2.14 17.60
C GLU A 300 -1.52 -2.17 16.81
N ILE A 301 -1.31 -1.18 15.94
CA ILE A 301 -0.02 -0.98 15.26
C ILE A 301 0.99 -0.47 16.28
N LEU A 302 2.04 -1.25 16.54
CA LEU A 302 3.15 -0.88 17.42
C LEU A 302 4.20 -0.03 16.73
N ASP A 303 4.61 -0.47 15.55
CA ASP A 303 5.70 0.13 14.80
C ASP A 303 5.54 -0.17 13.31
N VAL A 304 6.06 0.75 12.50
CA VAL A 304 6.16 0.59 11.05
C VAL A 304 7.61 0.87 10.67
N GLU A 305 8.27 -0.16 10.18
CA GLU A 305 9.60 -0.09 9.59
C GLU A 305 9.49 -0.07 8.06
N VAL A 306 10.36 0.68 7.40
CA VAL A 306 10.41 0.81 5.95
C VAL A 306 11.84 0.71 5.47
N ALA A 307 12.04 -0.03 4.38
CA ALA A 307 13.26 -0.02 3.59
C ALA A 307 12.94 0.26 2.13
N LEU A 308 13.58 1.29 1.58
CA LEU A 308 13.52 1.66 0.18
C LEU A 308 14.82 1.27 -0.50
N VAL A 309 14.71 0.57 -1.61
CA VAL A 309 15.79 0.35 -2.57
C VAL A 309 15.35 1.00 -3.88
N ALA A 310 16.14 1.93 -4.41
CA ALA A 310 15.83 2.60 -5.67
C ALA A 310 16.18 1.74 -6.90
N GLY A 311 15.73 2.16 -8.07
CA GLY A 311 16.21 1.59 -9.33
C GLY A 311 17.68 1.93 -9.56
N ALA A 312 18.45 0.98 -10.10
CA ALA A 312 19.87 1.16 -10.38
C ALA A 312 20.15 1.83 -11.74
N GLY A 313 21.35 2.36 -11.93
CA GLY A 313 21.81 2.87 -13.21
C GLY A 313 22.28 1.76 -14.16
N GLY A 314 22.17 2.02 -15.46
CA GLY A 314 22.72 1.14 -16.50
C GLY A 314 24.20 1.41 -16.78
N GLY A 315 24.89 0.43 -17.36
CA GLY A 315 26.31 0.52 -17.72
C GLY A 315 26.59 1.39 -18.94
N GLY A 316 27.83 1.86 -19.06
CA GLY A 316 28.30 2.62 -20.21
C GLY A 316 28.58 1.76 -21.44
N PHE A 317 28.76 2.43 -22.58
CA PHE A 317 29.14 1.82 -23.86
C PHE A 317 30.62 2.07 -24.16
N GLY A 318 31.31 1.02 -24.57
CA GLY A 318 32.65 1.06 -25.15
C GLY A 318 33.59 0.05 -24.54
N GLU A 319 34.80 0.03 -25.09
CA GLU A 319 35.87 -0.88 -24.70
C GLU A 319 36.47 -0.55 -23.33
N ALA A 320 36.24 0.67 -22.85
CA ALA A 320 36.67 1.12 -21.54
C ALA A 320 35.59 2.00 -20.91
N ALA A 321 34.42 1.40 -20.71
CA ALA A 321 33.26 2.04 -20.14
C ALA A 321 33.06 1.65 -18.67
N GLY A 322 32.40 2.52 -17.92
CA GLY A 322 32.14 2.33 -16.51
C GLY A 322 30.82 1.60 -16.24
N GLY A 323 30.79 0.84 -15.14
CA GLY A 323 29.58 0.14 -14.70
C GLY A 323 28.53 1.09 -14.12
N GLY A 324 27.26 0.70 -14.14
CA GLY A 324 26.16 1.44 -13.52
C GLY A 324 26.21 1.35 -11.99
N GLY A 325 25.84 2.44 -11.30
CA GLY A 325 25.72 2.48 -9.85
C GLY A 325 24.45 1.79 -9.37
N ALA A 326 24.49 1.19 -8.18
CA ALA A 326 23.32 0.65 -7.51
C ALA A 326 22.30 1.75 -7.14
N GLY A 327 21.05 1.35 -6.95
CA GLY A 327 20.04 2.21 -6.33
C GLY A 327 20.44 2.60 -4.92
N GLY A 328 19.99 3.77 -4.47
CA GLY A 328 20.14 4.18 -3.08
C GLY A 328 19.35 3.25 -2.15
N VAL A 329 19.83 3.11 -0.91
CA VAL A 329 19.11 2.41 0.16
C VAL A 329 18.79 3.40 1.27
N VAL A 330 17.52 3.44 1.68
CA VAL A 330 17.05 4.27 2.80
C VAL A 330 16.20 3.41 3.71
N THR A 331 16.46 3.44 5.01
CA THR A 331 15.66 2.75 6.01
C THR A 331 15.14 3.72 7.06
N ALA A 332 13.96 3.44 7.59
CA ALA A 332 13.27 4.28 8.55
C ALA A 332 12.39 3.41 9.45
N ASN A 333 12.23 3.81 10.72
CA ASN A 333 11.36 3.17 11.71
C ASN A 333 10.46 4.24 12.33
N GLY A 334 9.42 3.84 13.08
CA GLY A 334 8.52 4.78 13.74
C GLY A 334 7.68 5.62 12.77
N ILE A 335 7.27 5.03 11.65
CA ILE A 335 6.32 5.68 10.73
C ILE A 335 4.90 5.55 11.30
N SER A 336 4.17 6.66 11.36
CA SER A 336 2.79 6.68 11.84
C SER A 336 1.84 6.53 10.65
N LEU A 337 1.27 5.34 10.47
CA LEU A 337 0.21 5.07 9.50
C LEU A 337 -1.14 4.99 10.20
N GLN A 338 -2.20 5.39 9.50
CA GLN A 338 -3.58 5.36 9.99
C GLN A 338 -4.34 4.22 9.31
N VAL A 339 -5.14 3.52 10.11
CA VAL A 339 -6.02 2.43 9.63
C VAL A 339 -7.05 2.99 8.65
N GLY A 340 -7.31 2.24 7.58
CA GLY A 340 -8.26 2.63 6.53
C GLY A 340 -7.78 3.76 5.61
N GLN A 341 -6.58 4.32 5.83
CA GLN A 341 -5.94 5.23 4.88
C GLN A 341 -5.20 4.47 3.78
N VAL A 342 -5.10 5.10 2.62
CA VAL A 342 -4.38 4.60 1.45
C VAL A 342 -3.07 5.35 1.31
N TYR A 343 -1.97 4.62 1.27
CA TYR A 343 -0.62 5.17 1.17
C TYR A 343 0.02 4.80 -0.17
N PRO A 344 0.28 5.77 -1.06
CA PRO A 344 0.98 5.49 -2.31
C PRO A 344 2.41 4.98 -2.07
N VAL A 345 2.78 3.95 -2.83
CA VAL A 345 4.11 3.35 -2.84
C VAL A 345 4.68 3.47 -4.25
N ALA A 346 5.81 4.17 -4.38
CA ALA A 346 6.50 4.33 -5.65
C ALA A 346 7.76 3.48 -5.68
N VAL A 347 7.86 2.55 -6.63
CA VAL A 347 9.07 1.75 -6.87
C VAL A 347 9.80 2.29 -8.09
N GLY A 348 11.10 2.55 -7.94
CA GLY A 348 11.93 3.10 -8.99
C GLY A 348 12.38 2.03 -10.00
N PRO A 349 12.04 2.14 -11.29
CA PRO A 349 12.61 1.27 -12.32
C PRO A 349 14.11 1.54 -12.55
N GLY A 350 14.79 0.52 -13.07
CA GLY A 350 16.20 0.57 -13.44
C GLY A 350 16.45 1.38 -14.72
N GLY A 351 17.65 1.94 -14.80
CA GLY A 351 18.16 2.68 -15.94
C GLY A 351 18.71 1.76 -17.03
N TYR A 352 18.57 2.19 -18.27
CA TYR A 352 19.16 1.57 -19.43
C TYR A 352 20.68 1.67 -19.48
N GLY A 353 21.31 0.58 -19.92
CA GLY A 353 22.68 0.66 -20.40
C GLY A 353 22.76 1.38 -21.74
N SER A 354 23.90 2.00 -22.01
CA SER A 354 24.09 2.76 -23.26
C SER A 354 24.26 1.83 -24.46
N ASN A 355 23.70 2.19 -25.61
CA ASN A 355 23.89 1.50 -26.89
C ASN A 355 24.84 2.24 -27.86
N GLN A 356 25.47 3.33 -27.41
CA GLN A 356 26.39 4.12 -28.23
C GLN A 356 27.42 4.89 -27.39
N ALA A 357 28.62 5.08 -27.92
CA ALA A 357 29.76 5.66 -27.20
C ALA A 357 29.53 7.12 -26.75
N ASN A 358 28.67 7.86 -27.45
CA ASN A 358 28.31 9.25 -27.20
C ASN A 358 27.08 9.41 -26.28
N SER A 359 26.70 8.39 -25.52
CA SER A 359 25.74 8.52 -24.42
C SER A 359 26.22 7.72 -23.22
N GLN A 360 26.05 8.25 -22.00
CA GLN A 360 26.20 7.47 -20.77
C GLN A 360 25.09 6.43 -20.66
N GLY A 361 25.30 5.42 -19.81
CA GLY A 361 24.16 4.69 -19.25
C GLY A 361 23.21 5.68 -18.57
N THR A 362 21.92 5.38 -18.56
CA THR A 362 20.92 6.22 -17.89
C THR A 362 20.85 5.89 -16.41
N SER A 363 20.57 6.89 -15.58
CA SER A 363 20.33 6.67 -14.15
C SER A 363 19.01 5.93 -13.92
N GLY A 364 18.94 5.19 -12.83
CA GLY A 364 17.69 4.62 -12.35
C GLY A 364 16.76 5.67 -11.74
N TYR A 365 15.53 5.28 -11.47
CA TYR A 365 14.51 6.15 -10.87
C TYR A 365 14.43 5.97 -9.35
N PRO A 366 13.94 6.98 -8.62
CA PRO A 366 13.81 6.89 -7.17
C PRO A 366 12.67 5.95 -6.76
N SER A 367 12.84 5.32 -5.60
CA SER A 367 11.74 4.70 -4.84
C SER A 367 11.32 5.63 -3.71
N VAL A 368 10.01 5.76 -3.48
CA VAL A 368 9.44 6.73 -2.55
C VAL A 368 8.29 6.11 -1.76
N PHE A 369 8.28 6.37 -0.45
CA PHE A 369 7.17 6.04 0.42
C PHE A 369 7.10 7.04 1.59
N PHE A 370 5.93 7.58 1.87
CA PHE A 370 5.69 8.45 3.03
C PHE A 370 6.70 9.63 3.15
N GLY A 371 7.17 10.16 2.00
CA GLY A 371 8.17 11.23 1.93
C GLY A 371 9.63 10.80 2.00
N LEU A 372 9.91 9.55 2.34
CA LEU A 372 11.25 8.97 2.25
C LEU A 372 11.59 8.75 0.78
N ILE A 373 12.83 9.10 0.38
CA ILE A 373 13.29 9.01 -1.00
C ILE A 373 14.63 8.28 -1.05
N ALA A 374 14.64 7.11 -1.67
CA ALA A 374 15.86 6.48 -2.13
C ALA A 374 16.12 6.93 -3.58
N ASN A 375 17.26 7.57 -3.83
CA ASN A 375 17.63 8.06 -5.15
C ASN A 375 18.07 6.94 -6.07
N GLY A 376 17.66 6.99 -7.35
CA GLY A 376 18.12 6.01 -8.34
C GLY A 376 19.63 6.05 -8.58
N GLY A 377 20.20 4.91 -8.95
CA GLY A 377 21.63 4.75 -9.19
C GLY A 377 22.12 5.52 -10.42
N GLY A 378 23.35 6.00 -10.36
CA GLY A 378 23.97 6.76 -11.45
C GLY A 378 24.35 5.87 -12.64
N GLY A 379 24.05 6.30 -13.86
CA GLY A 379 24.48 5.60 -15.07
C GLY A 379 26.00 5.63 -15.33
N GLY A 380 26.52 4.57 -15.93
CA GLY A 380 27.94 4.40 -16.23
C GLY A 380 28.46 5.29 -17.36
N GLY A 381 29.72 5.73 -17.25
CA GLY A 381 30.41 6.53 -18.25
C GLY A 381 30.78 5.72 -19.50
N SER A 382 30.65 6.32 -20.68
CA SER A 382 30.97 5.70 -21.97
C SER A 382 32.31 6.16 -22.52
N GLN A 383 32.85 5.43 -23.50
CA GLN A 383 34.14 5.74 -24.12
C GLN A 383 34.04 6.92 -25.10
N SER A 384 33.74 8.11 -24.58
CA SER A 384 33.81 9.35 -25.35
C SER A 384 34.18 10.56 -24.50
N GLN A 385 34.68 11.60 -25.15
CA GLN A 385 35.14 12.80 -24.44
C GLN A 385 34.01 13.44 -23.62
N ALA A 386 32.81 13.60 -24.15
CA ALA A 386 31.72 14.27 -23.42
C ALA A 386 31.02 13.37 -22.39
N HIS A 387 31.10 12.04 -22.52
CA HIS A 387 30.28 11.08 -21.77
C HIS A 387 31.06 10.07 -20.94
N ARG A 388 32.37 10.30 -20.73
CA ARG A 388 33.24 9.43 -19.92
C ARG A 388 33.00 9.46 -18.42
N ASN A 389 32.45 10.54 -17.87
CA ASN A 389 32.21 10.59 -16.43
C ASN A 389 31.04 9.67 -16.07
N GLY A 390 31.06 9.05 -14.89
CA GLY A 390 29.87 8.42 -14.34
C GLY A 390 28.85 9.47 -13.92
N LEU A 391 27.56 9.15 -14.01
CA LEU A 391 26.51 10.02 -13.47
C LEU A 391 26.41 9.87 -11.95
N PRO A 392 26.07 10.95 -11.22
CA PRO A 392 25.71 10.83 -9.81
C PRO A 392 24.37 10.12 -9.63
N GLY A 393 24.14 9.57 -8.44
CA GLY A 393 22.89 8.89 -8.07
C GLY A 393 22.90 8.46 -6.60
N GLY A 394 21.96 7.59 -6.20
CA GLY A 394 21.97 6.96 -4.88
C GLY A 394 23.32 6.31 -4.59
N SER A 395 23.76 5.42 -5.48
CA SER A 395 25.17 5.11 -5.70
C SER A 395 25.66 5.70 -7.02
N GLY A 396 26.92 6.12 -7.10
CA GLY A 396 27.48 6.74 -8.29
C GLY A 396 27.84 5.74 -9.38
N GLY A 397 27.63 6.13 -10.65
CA GLY A 397 28.07 5.34 -11.80
C GLY A 397 29.59 5.36 -11.95
N GLY A 398 30.17 4.26 -12.42
CA GLY A 398 31.60 4.18 -12.74
C GLY A 398 31.94 5.00 -13.97
N ALA A 399 33.17 5.50 -14.07
CA ALA A 399 33.61 6.28 -15.21
C ALA A 399 34.15 5.40 -16.35
N GLY A 400 33.95 5.84 -17.59
CA GLY A 400 34.71 5.37 -18.73
C GLY A 400 36.05 6.09 -18.87
N SER A 401 36.81 5.72 -19.90
CA SER A 401 38.03 6.41 -20.33
C SER A 401 38.09 6.45 -21.85
N PHE A 402 38.78 7.44 -22.43
CA PHE A 402 38.82 7.65 -23.88
C PHE A 402 40.21 8.09 -24.34
N ASN A 403 40.58 7.78 -25.59
CA ASN A 403 41.83 8.23 -26.22
C ASN A 403 41.55 9.23 -27.34
N GLN A 404 42.31 10.33 -27.36
CA GLN A 404 42.38 11.24 -28.51
C GLN A 404 43.84 11.30 -29.01
N GLY A 405 44.13 10.64 -30.12
CA GLY A 405 45.51 10.43 -30.58
C GLY A 405 46.29 9.57 -29.59
N ASN A 406 47.48 10.02 -29.17
CA ASN A 406 48.33 9.31 -28.20
C ASN A 406 48.01 9.65 -26.73
N ASN A 407 47.01 10.50 -26.48
CA ASN A 407 46.66 10.98 -25.14
C ASN A 407 45.42 10.30 -24.60
N GLY A 408 45.53 9.75 -23.38
CA GLY A 408 44.43 9.16 -22.65
C GLY A 408 43.74 10.14 -21.71
N PHE A 409 42.41 10.09 -21.66
CA PHE A 409 41.56 10.95 -20.84
C PHE A 409 40.70 10.10 -19.89
N PRO A 410 41.05 10.00 -18.60
CA PRO A 410 40.20 9.35 -17.62
C PRO A 410 38.91 10.13 -17.39
N GLY A 411 37.83 9.40 -17.13
CA GLY A 411 36.60 9.95 -16.55
C GLY A 411 36.61 9.86 -15.03
N ASN A 412 35.83 10.72 -14.39
CA ASN A 412 35.58 10.65 -12.96
C ASN A 412 34.33 9.83 -12.66
N GLY A 413 34.38 9.00 -11.62
CA GLY A 413 33.21 8.29 -11.11
C GLY A 413 32.15 9.28 -10.62
N GLY A 414 30.88 8.89 -10.73
CA GLY A 414 29.77 9.65 -10.19
C GLY A 414 29.80 9.66 -8.66
N SER A 415 29.31 10.74 -8.06
CA SER A 415 29.13 10.82 -6.60
C SER A 415 27.87 10.09 -6.14
N SER A 416 27.89 9.50 -4.94
CA SER A 416 26.70 9.01 -4.26
C SER A 416 25.95 10.14 -3.55
N ALA A 417 24.65 9.92 -3.37
CA ALA A 417 23.85 10.72 -2.45
C ALA A 417 24.25 10.39 -1.01
N LEU A 418 24.23 11.40 -0.14
CA LEU A 418 24.65 11.28 1.25
C LEU A 418 23.88 10.14 1.94
N ASN A 419 24.62 9.20 2.53
CA ASN A 419 24.09 8.04 3.28
C ASN A 419 23.20 7.07 2.47
N GLN A 420 23.23 7.08 1.14
CA GLN A 420 22.42 6.16 0.32
C GLN A 420 23.24 5.13 -0.47
N GLY A 421 24.56 5.31 -0.57
CA GLY A 421 25.43 4.35 -1.24
C GLY A 421 26.86 4.84 -1.46
N GLY A 422 27.61 4.11 -2.28
CA GLY A 422 29.01 4.37 -2.60
C GLY A 422 29.21 5.17 -3.89
N ASN A 423 30.31 5.94 -3.95
CA ASN A 423 30.74 6.60 -5.18
C ASN A 423 31.11 5.58 -6.27
N GLY A 424 31.00 5.98 -7.53
CA GLY A 424 31.55 5.20 -8.64
C GLY A 424 33.07 5.27 -8.68
N GLY A 425 33.70 4.25 -9.24
CA GLY A 425 35.13 4.21 -9.49
C GLY A 425 35.54 5.11 -10.65
N ASN A 426 36.72 5.71 -10.55
CA ASN A 426 37.32 6.48 -11.64
C ASN A 426 37.80 5.56 -12.76
N GLY A 427 37.70 6.05 -14.01
CA GLY A 427 38.37 5.43 -15.15
C GLY A 427 39.86 5.78 -15.11
N ARG A 428 40.70 4.99 -15.76
CA ARG A 428 42.13 5.30 -15.94
C ARG A 428 42.54 5.18 -17.39
N ALA A 429 43.41 6.10 -17.79
CA ALA A 429 44.09 6.05 -19.08
C ALA A 429 45.59 6.18 -18.82
N GLN A 430 46.36 5.15 -19.18
CA GLN A 430 47.81 5.05 -18.94
C GLN A 430 48.57 4.81 -20.26
N ASN A 431 49.92 4.86 -20.22
CA ASN A 431 50.81 4.89 -21.39
C ASN A 431 50.44 3.87 -22.49
N LYS A 432 50.46 4.32 -23.76
CA LYS A 432 50.25 3.51 -24.99
C LYS A 432 48.88 2.82 -25.09
N ASN A 433 47.79 3.58 -25.09
CA ASN A 433 46.43 3.08 -25.38
C ASN A 433 45.76 2.17 -24.32
N GLN A 434 46.32 2.05 -23.12
CA GLN A 434 45.66 1.36 -22.00
C GLN A 434 44.49 2.20 -21.49
N LEU A 435 43.28 1.64 -21.58
CA LEU A 435 42.04 2.30 -21.18
C LEU A 435 41.23 1.34 -20.31
N VAL A 436 40.91 1.75 -19.10
CA VAL A 436 40.08 0.96 -18.19
C VAL A 436 38.98 1.83 -17.59
N GLY A 437 37.76 1.29 -17.58
CA GLY A 437 36.64 1.90 -16.85
C GLY A 437 36.72 1.62 -15.35
N GLY A 438 36.03 2.45 -14.57
CA GLY A 438 35.78 2.21 -13.15
C GLY A 438 34.43 1.52 -12.93
N GLY A 439 34.33 0.71 -11.88
CA GLY A 439 33.10 0.02 -11.51
C GLY A 439 32.07 0.98 -10.89
N GLY A 440 30.79 0.63 -10.95
CA GLY A 440 29.73 1.37 -10.28
C GLY A 440 29.77 1.19 -8.76
N GLY A 441 29.34 2.20 -8.01
CA GLY A 441 29.17 2.11 -6.56
C GLY A 441 28.05 1.15 -6.17
N GLY A 442 28.26 0.40 -5.09
CA GLY A 442 27.21 -0.36 -4.42
C GLY A 442 26.73 0.36 -3.16
N ALA A 443 25.67 -0.13 -2.53
CA ALA A 443 25.13 0.48 -1.31
C ALA A 443 26.13 0.42 -0.13
N PHE A 444 26.98 -0.59 -0.05
CA PHE A 444 27.96 -0.72 1.05
C PHE A 444 29.30 -0.05 0.74
N GLN A 445 29.79 -0.20 -0.50
CA GLN A 445 31.14 0.20 -0.89
C GLN A 445 31.14 0.96 -2.20
N ALA A 446 32.11 1.88 -2.33
CA ALA A 446 32.41 2.51 -3.60
C ALA A 446 32.84 1.48 -4.65
N GLY A 447 32.60 1.80 -5.92
CA GLY A 447 33.10 1.03 -7.05
C GLY A 447 34.62 1.16 -7.14
N GLN A 448 35.29 0.11 -7.60
CA GLN A 448 36.74 0.13 -7.75
C GLN A 448 37.13 0.99 -8.94
N GLU A 449 38.21 1.75 -8.79
CA GLU A 449 38.85 2.40 -9.93
C GLU A 449 39.44 1.36 -10.87
N GLY A 450 39.47 1.64 -12.17
CA GLY A 450 40.26 0.83 -13.09
C GLY A 450 41.75 0.88 -12.70
N ASN A 451 42.45 -0.25 -12.78
CA ASN A 451 43.88 -0.29 -12.40
C ASN A 451 44.68 -1.17 -13.36
N ASN A 452 45.67 -0.57 -14.03
CA ASN A 452 46.45 -1.23 -15.07
C ASN A 452 45.52 -1.89 -16.12
N ASN A 453 45.63 -3.21 -16.30
CA ASN A 453 44.83 -3.99 -17.25
C ASN A 453 43.50 -4.47 -16.64
N ASN A 454 43.23 -4.17 -15.38
CA ASN A 454 42.04 -4.67 -14.69
C ASN A 454 40.98 -3.56 -14.65
N PRO A 455 39.83 -3.74 -15.31
CA PRO A 455 38.70 -2.84 -15.14
C PRO A 455 38.21 -2.85 -13.69
N GLY A 456 37.57 -1.75 -13.29
CA GLY A 456 37.00 -1.64 -11.96
C GLY A 456 35.84 -2.61 -11.73
N ASN A 457 35.87 -3.30 -10.60
CA ASN A 457 34.74 -4.10 -10.11
C ASN A 457 33.68 -3.19 -9.46
N GLY A 458 32.43 -3.61 -9.52
CA GLY A 458 31.32 -2.97 -8.84
C GLY A 458 31.43 -3.05 -7.32
N GLY A 459 30.91 -2.04 -6.63
CA GLY A 459 30.85 -2.01 -5.17
C GLY A 459 29.86 -3.02 -4.58
N SER A 460 30.14 -3.51 -3.38
CA SER A 460 29.34 -4.51 -2.68
C SER A 460 27.94 -4.01 -2.31
N GLY A 461 26.97 -4.94 -2.30
CA GLY A 461 25.59 -4.69 -1.84
C GLY A 461 25.43 -4.80 -0.32
N VAL A 462 24.19 -4.69 0.16
CA VAL A 462 23.82 -4.73 1.58
C VAL A 462 22.66 -5.69 1.85
N PRO A 463 22.53 -6.23 3.08
CA PRO A 463 21.26 -6.75 3.57
C PRO A 463 20.37 -5.61 4.08
N LEU A 464 19.09 -5.88 4.25
CA LEU A 464 18.13 -5.02 4.93
C LEU A 464 17.74 -5.66 6.27
N SER A 465 17.90 -4.91 7.37
CA SER A 465 17.59 -5.39 8.73
C SER A 465 16.11 -5.70 8.93
N ILE A 466 15.23 -5.02 8.19
CA ILE A 466 13.78 -5.23 8.20
C ILE A 466 13.38 -6.68 7.83
N LEU A 467 14.24 -7.40 7.10
CA LEU A 467 14.02 -8.79 6.70
C LEU A 467 14.64 -9.81 7.67
N ASN A 468 15.24 -9.37 8.78
CA ASN A 468 15.77 -10.29 9.78
C ASN A 468 14.63 -11.10 10.40
N GLY A 469 14.80 -12.42 10.47
CA GLY A 469 13.75 -13.35 10.92
C GLY A 469 12.94 -13.97 9.79
N PHE A 470 13.15 -13.55 8.54
CA PHE A 470 12.46 -14.09 7.36
C PHE A 470 13.43 -14.80 6.40
N PRO A 471 13.91 -16.01 6.72
CA PRO A 471 14.91 -16.72 5.92
C PRO A 471 14.42 -17.13 4.53
N ALA A 472 13.10 -17.13 4.30
CA ALA A 472 12.50 -17.42 2.99
C ALA A 472 12.69 -16.28 1.98
N ILE A 473 12.98 -15.06 2.44
CA ILE A 473 13.15 -13.88 1.59
C ILE A 473 14.64 -13.66 1.34
N PRO A 474 15.11 -13.70 0.08
CA PRO A 474 16.51 -13.39 -0.23
C PRO A 474 16.90 -11.97 0.22
N ASN A 475 17.90 -11.87 1.10
CA ASN A 475 18.30 -10.60 1.71
C ASN A 475 19.65 -10.11 1.17
N ALA A 476 19.64 -9.60 -0.06
CA ALA A 476 20.84 -9.11 -0.76
C ALA A 476 20.45 -8.06 -1.83
N PHE A 477 20.86 -6.80 -1.65
CA PHE A 477 20.39 -5.68 -2.47
C PHE A 477 21.52 -4.73 -2.87
N ALA A 478 21.30 -3.98 -3.95
CA ALA A 478 22.06 -2.80 -4.36
C ALA A 478 23.58 -3.01 -4.56
N GLY A 479 23.96 -4.01 -5.37
CA GLY A 479 25.35 -4.16 -5.83
C GLY A 479 25.65 -3.31 -7.07
N GLY A 480 26.83 -2.70 -7.17
CA GLY A 480 27.24 -1.89 -8.33
C GLY A 480 27.64 -2.74 -9.55
N GLY A 481 27.57 -2.21 -10.76
CA GLY A 481 27.98 -2.91 -11.99
C GLY A 481 29.49 -2.89 -12.23
N GLY A 482 30.00 -3.89 -12.96
CA GLY A 482 31.39 -4.00 -13.38
C GLY A 482 31.71 -3.18 -14.64
N ALA A 483 32.98 -2.86 -14.86
CA ALA A 483 33.46 -2.07 -15.99
C ALA A 483 34.06 -2.93 -17.11
N THR A 484 34.30 -2.31 -18.27
CA THR A 484 35.14 -2.87 -19.35
C THR A 484 36.50 -2.19 -19.39
N GLY A 485 37.47 -2.85 -20.01
CA GLY A 485 38.79 -2.27 -20.25
C GLY A 485 39.55 -2.99 -21.34
N ARG A 486 40.53 -2.28 -21.93
CA ARG A 486 41.46 -2.83 -22.90
C ARG A 486 42.89 -2.45 -22.55
N ASN A 487 43.82 -3.35 -22.85
CA ASN A 487 45.24 -3.07 -22.72
C ASN A 487 45.92 -2.75 -24.08
N PRO A 488 47.21 -2.34 -24.08
CA PRO A 488 47.96 -2.03 -25.30
C PRO A 488 48.13 -3.20 -26.27
N ALA A 489 48.03 -4.44 -25.79
CA ALA A 489 48.11 -5.66 -26.59
C ALA A 489 46.75 -6.08 -27.18
N GLN A 490 45.70 -5.28 -26.97
CA GLN A 490 44.31 -5.58 -27.33
C GLN A 490 43.75 -6.80 -26.60
N GLU A 491 44.22 -7.07 -25.38
CA GLU A 491 43.56 -7.97 -24.45
C GLU A 491 42.50 -7.19 -23.68
N TYR A 492 41.34 -7.81 -23.50
CA TYR A 492 40.17 -7.18 -22.92
C TYR A 492 39.91 -7.72 -21.52
N GLY A 493 39.53 -6.81 -20.63
CA GLY A 493 39.20 -7.14 -19.25
C GLY A 493 37.72 -6.94 -18.98
N LYS A 494 37.19 -7.77 -18.08
CA LYS A 494 35.87 -7.61 -17.48
C LYS A 494 35.97 -7.37 -15.97
N GLY A 495 35.40 -6.27 -15.50
CA GLY A 495 35.16 -6.03 -14.09
C GLY A 495 33.95 -6.82 -13.63
N THR A 496 34.02 -7.43 -12.45
CA THR A 496 32.90 -8.15 -11.87
C THR A 496 31.90 -7.18 -11.25
N GLY A 497 30.60 -7.49 -11.33
CA GLY A 497 29.57 -6.80 -10.56
C GLY A 497 29.74 -7.02 -9.05
N GLY A 498 29.05 -6.19 -8.26
CA GLY A 498 29.07 -6.25 -6.80
C GLY A 498 28.38 -7.50 -6.25
N PHE A 499 28.80 -7.92 -5.05
CA PHE A 499 28.27 -9.08 -4.36
C PHE A 499 27.76 -8.73 -2.96
N TYR A 500 26.93 -9.61 -2.40
CA TYR A 500 26.67 -9.69 -0.96
C TYR A 500 26.55 -11.16 -0.55
N SER A 501 27.30 -11.59 0.47
CA SER A 501 27.26 -12.96 1.03
C SER A 501 27.30 -14.09 -0.04
N GLY A 502 28.17 -13.95 -1.05
CA GLY A 502 28.31 -14.92 -2.15
C GLY A 502 27.25 -14.83 -3.25
N THR A 503 26.21 -14.02 -3.06
CA THR A 503 25.23 -13.69 -4.09
C THR A 503 25.76 -12.55 -4.96
N LYS A 504 25.88 -12.80 -6.26
CA LYS A 504 26.14 -11.76 -7.26
C LYS A 504 24.90 -10.90 -7.46
N LEU A 505 25.11 -9.59 -7.45
CA LEU A 505 24.06 -8.58 -7.51
C LEU A 505 24.23 -7.68 -8.73
N GLY A 506 25.39 -7.05 -8.90
CA GLY A 506 25.67 -6.24 -10.07
C GLY A 506 25.96 -7.08 -11.31
N GLY A 507 25.72 -6.50 -12.49
CA GLY A 507 26.13 -7.10 -13.74
C GLY A 507 27.64 -6.98 -13.97
N ASP A 508 28.28 -8.01 -14.52
CA ASP A 508 29.66 -7.93 -14.99
C ASP A 508 29.76 -7.06 -16.24
N GLY A 509 30.90 -6.37 -16.38
CA GLY A 509 31.24 -5.79 -17.67
C GLY A 509 31.50 -6.89 -18.71
N ASP A 510 31.22 -6.63 -19.98
CA ASP A 510 31.59 -7.54 -21.07
C ASP A 510 32.13 -6.79 -22.28
N HIS A 511 33.26 -7.25 -22.79
CA HIS A 511 33.85 -6.70 -24.00
C HIS A 511 33.90 -7.81 -25.05
N LEU A 512 33.39 -7.52 -26.25
CA LEU A 512 33.38 -8.45 -27.39
C LEU A 512 34.80 -8.88 -27.78
N ASP A 513 35.26 -10.00 -27.23
CA ASP A 513 36.53 -10.62 -27.58
C ASP A 513 36.29 -11.72 -28.64
N PRO A 514 36.82 -11.58 -29.88
CA PRO A 514 36.69 -12.62 -30.91
C PRO A 514 37.31 -13.97 -30.53
N GLY A 515 38.16 -14.01 -29.49
CA GLY A 515 38.80 -15.20 -28.95
C GLY A 515 38.02 -15.91 -27.83
N GLU A 516 36.99 -15.29 -27.25
CA GLU A 516 36.12 -15.90 -26.23
C GLU A 516 34.74 -16.24 -26.83
N SER A 517 34.32 -17.50 -26.76
CA SER A 517 33.01 -17.94 -27.30
C SER A 517 31.80 -17.40 -26.53
N ASP A 518 32.03 -16.92 -25.31
CA ASP A 518 30.99 -16.59 -24.33
C ASP A 518 30.81 -15.07 -24.15
N SER A 519 31.49 -14.26 -24.98
CA SER A 519 31.37 -12.80 -24.98
C SER A 519 30.55 -12.34 -26.19
N ASP A 520 29.46 -11.62 -25.93
CA ASP A 520 28.67 -10.92 -26.94
C ASP A 520 28.93 -9.40 -26.92
N GLY A 521 29.75 -8.93 -25.97
CA GLY A 521 30.07 -7.53 -25.73
C GLY A 521 28.93 -6.74 -25.11
N ILE A 522 27.88 -7.40 -24.65
CA ILE A 522 26.75 -6.82 -23.95
C ILE A 522 27.02 -6.96 -22.45
N GLY A 523 27.17 -5.83 -21.75
CA GLY A 523 27.33 -5.83 -20.30
C GLY A 523 26.16 -6.56 -19.64
N GLN A 524 26.45 -7.37 -18.63
CA GLN A 524 25.40 -8.11 -17.93
C GLN A 524 24.49 -7.15 -17.18
N GLU A 525 23.24 -7.52 -17.03
CA GLU A 525 22.26 -6.73 -16.29
C GLU A 525 22.45 -6.88 -14.78
N GLY A 526 21.97 -5.89 -14.02
CA GLY A 526 21.85 -6.04 -12.57
C GLY A 526 20.84 -7.14 -12.24
N ARG A 527 21.09 -7.87 -11.14
CA ARG A 527 20.20 -8.94 -10.68
C ARG A 527 18.77 -8.39 -10.50
N PRO A 528 17.75 -9.00 -11.12
CA PRO A 528 16.38 -8.49 -11.08
C PRO A 528 15.84 -8.26 -9.68
N ASN A 529 15.02 -7.22 -9.50
CA ASN A 529 14.37 -6.81 -8.26
C ASN A 529 15.34 -6.61 -7.07
N THR A 530 16.56 -6.13 -7.33
CA THR A 530 17.52 -5.87 -6.26
C THR A 530 18.06 -4.44 -6.23
N GLY A 531 17.66 -3.58 -7.18
CA GLY A 531 18.24 -2.24 -7.33
C GLY A 531 19.74 -2.27 -7.65
N SER A 532 20.21 -3.29 -8.37
CA SER A 532 21.63 -3.49 -8.67
C SER A 532 22.03 -2.94 -10.04
N GLY A 533 23.25 -2.40 -10.13
CA GLY A 533 23.81 -1.74 -11.32
C GLY A 533 24.10 -2.69 -12.48
N GLY A 534 23.88 -2.20 -13.71
CA GLY A 534 24.25 -2.92 -14.92
C GLY A 534 25.74 -2.81 -15.25
N GLY A 535 26.33 -3.86 -15.81
CA GLY A 535 27.71 -3.87 -16.27
C GLY A 535 27.94 -3.05 -17.54
N ALA A 536 29.15 -2.55 -17.75
CA ALA A 536 29.52 -1.88 -18.99
C ALA A 536 29.62 -2.86 -20.17
N GLY A 537 29.47 -2.39 -21.41
CA GLY A 537 29.71 -3.26 -22.57
C GLY A 537 30.21 -2.56 -23.83
N SER A 538 30.96 -3.27 -24.67
CA SER A 538 31.51 -2.72 -25.92
C SER A 538 30.50 -2.65 -27.07
N VAL A 539 29.44 -3.46 -27.02
CA VAL A 539 28.31 -3.47 -27.95
C VAL A 539 27.08 -2.80 -27.32
N ARG A 540 26.86 -3.02 -26.01
CA ARG A 540 25.79 -2.36 -25.25
C ARG A 540 26.08 -2.49 -23.76
N GLY A 541 25.82 -1.45 -22.97
CA GLY A 541 25.82 -1.57 -21.51
C GLY A 541 24.63 -2.41 -21.03
N GLY A 542 24.82 -3.15 -19.94
CA GLY A 542 23.75 -3.83 -19.23
C GLY A 542 22.83 -2.84 -18.51
N ALA A 543 21.55 -3.20 -18.38
CA ALA A 543 20.61 -2.39 -17.63
C ALA A 543 20.79 -2.53 -16.12
N GLY A 544 20.46 -1.48 -15.39
CA GLY A 544 20.23 -1.56 -13.96
C GLY A 544 18.90 -2.25 -13.67
N SER A 545 18.81 -2.89 -12.51
CA SER A 545 17.58 -3.51 -12.01
C SER A 545 16.67 -2.49 -11.31
N ALA A 546 15.37 -2.73 -11.36
CA ALA A 546 14.37 -2.02 -10.56
C ALA A 546 14.60 -2.20 -9.05
N GLY A 547 14.13 -1.22 -8.30
CA GLY A 547 14.19 -1.18 -6.85
C GLY A 547 13.13 -2.06 -6.17
N LYS A 548 12.95 -1.83 -4.87
CA LYS A 548 11.90 -2.41 -4.03
C LYS A 548 11.49 -1.43 -2.94
N VAL A 549 10.26 -1.54 -2.48
CA VAL A 549 9.83 -0.93 -1.22
C VAL A 549 9.36 -2.04 -0.30
N ILE A 550 9.92 -2.09 0.90
CA ILE A 550 9.60 -3.11 1.91
C ILE A 550 9.06 -2.38 3.13
N ILE A 551 7.88 -2.78 3.58
CA ILE A 551 7.18 -2.19 4.71
C ILE A 551 6.86 -3.31 5.69
N ARG A 552 7.28 -3.17 6.94
CA ARG A 552 6.98 -4.11 8.01
C ARG A 552 6.12 -3.40 9.03
N ILE A 553 4.97 -3.96 9.32
CA ILE A 553 4.03 -3.45 10.32
C ILE A 553 3.99 -4.46 11.45
N SER A 554 4.36 -4.02 12.64
CA SER A 554 4.28 -4.82 13.86
C SER A 554 2.97 -4.54 14.56
N TYR A 555 2.19 -5.58 14.82
CA TYR A 555 0.94 -5.52 15.56
C TYR A 555 1.14 -6.10 16.95
N ARG A 556 0.47 -5.51 17.95
CA ARG A 556 0.33 -6.09 19.29
C ARG A 556 -1.09 -6.58 19.49
N ILE A 557 -1.19 -7.70 20.18
CA ILE A 557 -2.40 -8.15 20.85
C ILE A 557 -2.24 -7.96 22.36
N LEU A 558 -3.28 -7.55 23.09
CA LEU A 558 -3.22 -7.54 24.56
C LEU A 558 -2.92 -8.98 25.03
N PRO A 559 -1.94 -9.25 25.91
CA PRO A 559 -1.59 -10.61 26.35
C PRO A 559 -2.64 -11.14 27.35
N LEU A 560 -3.86 -11.31 26.89
CA LEU A 560 -4.97 -11.87 27.63
C LEU A 560 -5.24 -13.27 27.12
N GLU A 561 -5.19 -14.25 28.01
CA GLU A 561 -5.55 -15.62 27.67
C GLU A 561 -6.90 -15.95 28.28
N PHE A 562 -7.98 -15.73 27.51
CA PHE A 562 -9.30 -16.23 27.85
C PHE A 562 -9.35 -17.73 27.56
N TYR A 563 -9.24 -18.55 28.59
CA TYR A 563 -9.27 -20.00 28.42
C TYR A 563 -10.69 -20.57 28.53
N ARG A 564 -11.68 -19.77 28.97
CA ARG A 564 -13.10 -20.14 28.98
C ARG A 564 -14.00 -18.93 28.82
N ILE A 565 -15.03 -19.08 27.98
CA ILE A 565 -16.20 -18.20 27.96
C ILE A 565 -17.42 -19.04 27.56
N ASP A 566 -18.53 -18.88 28.28
CA ASP A 566 -19.79 -19.58 28.05
C ASP A 566 -20.95 -18.59 28.23
N ALA A 567 -22.01 -18.73 27.43
CA ALA A 567 -23.25 -17.99 27.62
C ALA A 567 -24.44 -18.96 27.63
N LYS A 568 -25.33 -18.81 28.62
CA LYS A 568 -26.46 -19.71 28.84
C LYS A 568 -27.76 -18.95 29.06
N TYR A 569 -28.78 -19.28 28.27
CA TYR A 569 -30.12 -18.74 28.44
C TYR A 569 -30.87 -19.45 29.58
N ASP A 570 -31.49 -18.68 30.45
CA ASP A 570 -32.45 -19.14 31.44
C ASP A 570 -33.87 -18.75 31.00
N GLU A 571 -34.67 -19.76 30.64
CA GLU A 571 -36.05 -19.58 30.18
C GLU A 571 -36.99 -19.03 31.27
N LYS A 572 -36.73 -19.33 32.54
CA LYS A 572 -37.61 -18.92 33.65
C LYS A 572 -37.40 -17.45 33.99
N GLU A 573 -36.14 -17.06 34.08
CA GLU A 573 -35.72 -15.70 34.44
C GLU A 573 -35.66 -14.77 33.23
N LYS A 574 -35.74 -15.31 32.01
CA LYS A 574 -35.63 -14.58 30.73
C LYS A 574 -34.36 -13.72 30.67
N SER A 575 -33.24 -14.37 30.96
CA SER A 575 -31.94 -13.73 31.07
C SER A 575 -30.87 -14.64 30.49
N VAL A 576 -29.75 -14.06 30.06
CA VAL A 576 -28.56 -14.81 29.70
C VAL A 576 -27.50 -14.60 30.77
N THR A 577 -26.93 -15.69 31.28
CA THR A 577 -25.73 -15.64 32.12
C THR A 577 -24.50 -15.86 31.26
N ILE A 578 -23.49 -15.01 31.42
CA ILE A 578 -22.21 -15.03 30.71
C ILE A 578 -21.13 -15.30 31.75
N ASP A 579 -20.46 -16.45 31.64
CA ASP A 579 -19.39 -16.89 32.53
C ASP A 579 -18.08 -16.91 31.75
N TRP A 580 -17.00 -16.36 32.31
CA TRP A 580 -15.68 -16.43 31.68
C TRP A 580 -14.55 -16.55 32.69
N SER A 581 -13.43 -17.10 32.21
CA SER A 581 -12.20 -17.21 32.96
C SER A 581 -10.99 -16.83 32.09
N MET A 582 -10.03 -16.15 32.71
CA MET A 582 -8.89 -15.58 31.99
C MET A 582 -7.61 -15.57 32.82
N PHE A 583 -6.47 -15.61 32.11
CA PHE A 583 -5.18 -15.17 32.65
C PHE A 583 -4.88 -13.73 32.24
N ALA A 584 -4.41 -12.95 33.20
CA ALA A 584 -3.95 -11.59 32.99
C ALA A 584 -2.54 -11.40 33.59
N GLN A 585 -1.66 -10.75 32.83
CA GLN A 585 -0.31 -10.36 33.29
C GLN A 585 -0.21 -8.85 33.57
N GLU A 586 -1.30 -8.10 33.41
CA GLU A 586 -1.37 -6.66 33.69
C GLU A 586 -1.86 -6.42 35.13
N ASP A 587 -1.28 -5.43 35.83
CA ASP A 587 -1.59 -5.18 37.25
C ASP A 587 -3.00 -4.58 37.47
N GLU A 588 -3.55 -3.90 36.46
CA GLU A 588 -4.84 -3.23 36.50
C GLU A 588 -5.62 -3.40 35.17
N LEU A 589 -6.83 -3.96 35.23
CA LEU A 589 -7.74 -4.13 34.09
C LEU A 589 -9.18 -3.71 34.44
N SER A 590 -9.87 -3.04 33.53
CA SER A 590 -11.33 -2.91 33.50
C SER A 590 -11.90 -3.93 32.51
N LEU A 591 -13.00 -4.60 32.85
CA LEU A 591 -13.68 -5.53 31.96
C LEU A 591 -15.06 -4.99 31.60
N THR A 592 -15.50 -5.14 30.36
CA THR A 592 -16.83 -4.73 29.89
C THR A 592 -17.45 -5.88 29.09
N VAL A 593 -18.62 -6.33 29.52
CA VAL A 593 -19.41 -7.33 28.79
C VAL A 593 -20.18 -6.60 27.70
N GLN A 594 -19.97 -7.01 26.46
CA GLN A 594 -20.63 -6.42 25.30
C GLN A 594 -21.57 -7.42 24.64
N ARG A 595 -22.69 -6.91 24.13
CA ARG A 595 -23.70 -7.67 23.38
C ARG A 595 -23.88 -7.12 21.98
N SER A 596 -24.19 -8.02 21.06
CA SER A 596 -24.58 -7.69 19.70
C SER A 596 -25.74 -8.58 19.24
N LEU A 597 -26.74 -8.00 18.57
CA LEU A 597 -27.94 -8.71 18.10
C LEU A 597 -27.81 -9.03 16.61
N ASN A 598 -27.93 -10.31 16.25
CA ASN A 598 -27.97 -10.86 14.88
C ASN A 598 -26.74 -10.55 13.98
N GLN A 599 -25.72 -9.88 14.49
CA GLN A 599 -24.49 -9.52 13.77
C GLN A 599 -23.31 -9.38 14.74
N THR A 600 -22.10 -9.06 14.25
CA THR A 600 -20.86 -9.00 15.06
C THR A 600 -20.05 -7.70 14.86
N LYS A 601 -20.63 -6.69 14.22
CA LYS A 601 -20.04 -5.39 13.89
C LYS A 601 -20.34 -4.28 14.90
N THR A 602 -21.59 -4.15 15.36
CA THR A 602 -21.99 -3.12 16.34
C THR A 602 -22.31 -3.74 17.69
N TRP A 603 -21.73 -3.18 18.75
CA TRP A 603 -21.75 -3.74 20.11
C TRP A 603 -22.30 -2.73 21.11
N GLU A 604 -23.09 -3.21 22.06
CA GLU A 604 -23.66 -2.47 23.18
C GLU A 604 -22.99 -2.94 24.48
N ASP A 605 -22.60 -1.99 25.34
CA ASP A 605 -22.04 -2.29 26.65
C ASP A 605 -23.17 -2.65 27.63
N ILE A 606 -23.16 -3.87 28.15
CA ILE A 606 -24.18 -4.35 29.10
C ILE A 606 -23.76 -4.04 30.53
N GLN A 607 -22.52 -4.37 30.87
CA GLN A 607 -21.99 -4.22 32.22
C GLN A 607 -20.49 -4.00 32.19
N GLN A 608 -20.05 -2.98 32.90
CA GLN A 608 -18.65 -2.71 33.20
C GLN A 608 -18.30 -3.24 34.60
N ILE A 609 -17.13 -3.85 34.72
CA ILE A 609 -16.48 -4.27 35.94
C ILE A 609 -15.26 -3.35 36.09
N ASP A 610 -15.35 -2.45 37.08
CA ASP A 610 -14.34 -1.44 37.34
C ASP A 610 -13.02 -2.06 37.83
N THR A 611 -11.94 -1.30 37.63
CA THR A 611 -10.52 -1.66 37.79
C THR A 611 -10.26 -2.76 38.83
N LEU A 612 -9.83 -3.92 38.33
CA LEU A 612 -9.35 -5.05 39.10
C LEU A 612 -7.87 -4.86 39.37
N VAL A 613 -7.46 -4.80 40.63
CA VAL A 613 -6.06 -4.97 41.02
C VAL A 613 -5.78 -6.46 41.09
N ILE A 614 -4.98 -6.97 40.16
CA ILE A 614 -4.84 -8.41 39.93
C ILE A 614 -3.77 -8.98 40.87
N ASP A 615 -4.19 -9.70 41.92
CA ASP A 615 -3.29 -10.39 42.86
C ASP A 615 -3.13 -11.90 42.55
N SER A 616 -3.95 -12.43 41.65
CA SER A 616 -3.93 -13.81 41.16
C SER A 616 -3.95 -13.86 39.64
N SER A 617 -3.14 -14.75 39.05
CA SER A 617 -3.10 -14.91 37.59
C SER A 617 -4.38 -15.51 37.01
N ASP A 618 -5.20 -16.20 37.80
CA ASP A 618 -6.43 -16.87 37.36
C ASP A 618 -7.66 -16.11 37.86
N LEU A 619 -8.46 -15.57 36.95
CA LEU A 619 -9.64 -14.76 37.25
C LEU A 619 -10.89 -15.40 36.64
N SER A 620 -11.99 -15.43 37.39
CA SER A 620 -13.28 -15.95 36.92
C SER A 620 -14.42 -15.00 37.26
N PHE A 621 -15.31 -14.77 36.31
CA PHE A 621 -16.40 -13.80 36.42
C PHE A 621 -17.71 -14.36 35.87
N SER A 622 -18.81 -13.75 36.30
CA SER A 622 -20.16 -14.07 35.84
C SER A 622 -21.00 -12.80 35.79
N VAL A 623 -21.67 -12.55 34.66
CA VAL A 623 -22.55 -11.41 34.43
C VAL A 623 -23.90 -11.90 33.90
N LYS A 624 -24.98 -11.24 34.30
CA LYS A 624 -26.34 -11.59 33.90
C LYS A 624 -26.97 -10.46 33.08
N ASP A 625 -27.29 -10.73 31.82
CA ASP A 625 -28.06 -9.85 30.95
C ASP A 625 -29.57 -10.12 31.13
N ASN A 626 -30.31 -9.11 31.61
CA ASN A 626 -31.75 -9.18 31.83
C ASN A 626 -32.55 -8.35 30.81
N GLU A 627 -31.89 -7.60 29.93
CA GLU A 627 -32.53 -6.66 29.00
C GLU A 627 -32.62 -7.27 27.60
N LEU A 628 -33.19 -8.48 27.50
CA LEU A 628 -33.31 -9.21 26.24
C LEU A 628 -34.47 -8.67 25.37
N GLY A 629 -34.26 -8.60 24.06
CA GLY A 629 -35.28 -8.24 23.06
C GLY A 629 -36.48 -9.19 23.00
N THR A 630 -37.51 -8.86 22.21
CA THR A 630 -38.82 -9.53 22.25
C THR A 630 -39.08 -10.63 21.20
N ALA A 631 -38.09 -11.11 20.44
CA ALA A 631 -38.30 -12.16 19.44
C ALA A 631 -37.07 -13.06 19.19
N GLN A 632 -37.18 -13.98 18.22
CA GLN A 632 -36.19 -14.98 17.83
C GLN A 632 -34.89 -14.30 17.34
N GLU A 633 -33.98 -14.01 18.26
CA GLU A 633 -32.75 -13.26 18.05
C GLU A 633 -31.54 -14.13 18.39
N LEU A 634 -30.54 -14.13 17.51
CA LEU A 634 -29.22 -14.67 17.82
C LEU A 634 -28.42 -13.58 18.51
N ILE A 635 -28.11 -13.77 19.79
CA ILE A 635 -27.37 -12.82 20.59
C ILE A 635 -25.91 -13.27 20.68
N PHE A 636 -24.99 -12.37 20.37
CA PHE A 636 -23.56 -12.58 20.53
C PHE A 636 -23.06 -11.81 21.76
N TYR A 637 -22.17 -12.44 22.53
CA TYR A 637 -21.49 -11.82 23.66
C TYR A 637 -19.97 -11.91 23.49
N ARG A 638 -19.27 -10.89 24.01
CA ARG A 638 -17.82 -10.88 24.19
C ARG A 638 -17.44 -10.07 25.43
N ILE A 639 -16.25 -10.32 25.95
CA ILE A 639 -15.64 -9.53 27.01
C ILE A 639 -14.61 -8.60 26.36
N LYS A 640 -14.74 -7.29 26.59
CA LYS A 640 -13.71 -6.29 26.34
C LYS A 640 -12.93 -6.10 27.63
N ALA A 641 -11.62 -6.20 27.58
CA ALA A 641 -10.73 -5.83 28.68
C ALA A 641 -9.99 -4.55 28.30
N GLU A 642 -9.73 -3.66 29.26
CA GLU A 642 -9.05 -2.39 29.07
C GLU A 642 -8.03 -2.14 30.20
N ASP A 643 -6.77 -1.83 29.90
CA ASP A 643 -5.75 -1.55 30.92
C ASP A 643 -5.81 -0.10 31.46
N SER A 644 -5.02 0.21 32.49
CA SER A 644 -4.96 1.55 33.09
C SER A 644 -4.41 2.65 32.16
N LYS A 645 -3.93 2.28 30.97
CA LYS A 645 -3.46 3.19 29.90
C LYS A 645 -4.46 3.29 28.75
N GLY A 646 -5.63 2.64 28.86
CA GLY A 646 -6.70 2.67 27.86
C GLY A 646 -6.55 1.64 26.73
N LYS A 647 -5.69 0.62 26.86
CA LYS A 647 -5.47 -0.42 25.85
C LYS A 647 -6.46 -1.55 25.96
N THR A 648 -6.97 -2.06 24.84
CA THR A 648 -8.07 -3.03 24.84
C THR A 648 -7.72 -4.41 24.30
N GLY A 649 -8.33 -5.47 24.85
CA GLY A 649 -8.27 -6.85 24.34
C GLY A 649 -9.62 -7.55 24.48
N TYR A 650 -9.87 -8.64 23.73
CA TYR A 650 -11.21 -9.24 23.65
C TYR A 650 -11.19 -10.77 23.84
N SER A 651 -12.29 -11.30 24.38
CA SER A 651 -12.54 -12.74 24.39
C SER A 651 -12.99 -13.25 23.02
N THR A 652 -13.00 -14.58 22.86
CA THR A 652 -13.77 -15.22 21.77
C THR A 652 -15.27 -14.93 21.91
N LEU A 653 -15.99 -15.06 20.79
CA LEU A 653 -17.43 -14.84 20.75
C LEU A 653 -18.18 -16.07 21.23
N VAL A 654 -19.21 -15.85 22.05
CA VAL A 654 -20.22 -16.87 22.36
C VAL A 654 -21.59 -16.39 21.91
N SER A 655 -22.43 -17.32 21.47
CA SER A 655 -23.75 -16.99 20.94
C SER A 655 -24.85 -17.76 21.64
N VAL A 656 -26.00 -17.11 21.83
CA VAL A 656 -27.21 -17.67 22.42
C VAL A 656 -28.38 -17.39 21.51
N ASN A 657 -29.19 -18.40 21.21
CA ASN A 657 -30.39 -18.25 20.38
C ASN A 657 -31.64 -18.16 21.28
N LEU A 658 -32.41 -17.09 21.15
CA LEU A 658 -33.65 -16.92 21.92
C LEU A 658 -34.83 -17.64 21.24
N PRO A 659 -35.68 -18.35 22.00
CA PRO A 659 -36.87 -18.99 21.44
C PRO A 659 -37.90 -17.95 20.96
N ALA A 660 -38.60 -18.26 19.86
CA ALA A 660 -39.63 -17.39 19.30
C ALA A 660 -40.84 -17.22 20.24
N ARG A 661 -41.35 -15.98 20.36
CA ARG A 661 -42.73 -15.73 20.83
C ARG A 661 -43.71 -15.97 19.70
N PHE A 662 -44.74 -16.80 19.93
CA PHE A 662 -45.85 -16.98 18.98
C PHE A 662 -46.81 -15.76 19.06
N GLU A 663 -46.81 -14.88 18.05
CA GLU A 663 -47.82 -13.81 17.89
C GLU A 663 -48.95 -14.21 16.92
N GLY A 664 -49.73 -15.25 17.26
CA GLY A 664 -50.92 -15.64 16.51
C GLY A 664 -51.95 -16.36 17.39
N LEU A 665 -53.24 -16.34 16.99
CA LEU A 665 -54.30 -17.10 17.69
C LEU A 665 -53.91 -18.58 17.74
N LEU A 666 -53.74 -19.16 18.95
CA LEU A 666 -53.34 -20.57 19.16
C LEU A 666 -54.38 -21.58 18.63
N TRP A 667 -55.59 -21.08 18.37
CA TRP A 667 -56.74 -21.84 17.92
C TRP A 667 -57.50 -21.06 16.85
N LYS A 668 -57.94 -21.76 15.80
CA LYS A 668 -58.89 -21.25 14.80
C LYS A 668 -60.21 -21.99 14.94
N VAL A 669 -61.32 -21.26 14.82
CA VAL A 669 -62.67 -21.81 14.86
C VAL A 669 -63.42 -21.41 13.60
N PHE A 670 -63.94 -22.39 12.85
CA PHE A 670 -64.68 -22.15 11.62
C PHE A 670 -65.83 -23.17 11.44
N PRO A 671 -66.90 -22.81 10.73
CA PRO A 671 -67.17 -21.47 10.22
C PRO A 671 -67.58 -20.52 11.36
N ASN A 672 -67.16 -19.26 11.24
CA ASN A 672 -67.55 -18.18 12.13
C ASN A 672 -67.74 -16.92 11.26
N PRO A 673 -68.99 -16.50 10.92
CA PRO A 673 -70.25 -16.88 11.56
C PRO A 673 -70.70 -18.34 11.37
N ILE A 674 -71.33 -18.89 12.41
CA ILE A 674 -71.84 -20.26 12.51
C ILE A 674 -73.22 -20.30 11.84
N GLY A 675 -73.28 -20.80 10.60
CA GLY A 675 -74.52 -21.00 9.86
C GLY A 675 -75.26 -22.29 10.27
N SER A 676 -75.64 -23.10 9.27
CA SER A 676 -76.21 -24.45 9.46
C SER A 676 -75.16 -25.56 9.53
N SER A 677 -73.87 -25.21 9.48
CA SER A 677 -72.74 -26.14 9.46
C SER A 677 -72.19 -26.38 10.86
N GLU A 678 -71.59 -27.55 11.07
CA GLU A 678 -70.90 -27.88 12.32
C GLU A 678 -69.57 -27.12 12.43
N ILE A 679 -69.24 -26.70 13.66
CA ILE A 679 -68.02 -25.99 14.01
C ILE A 679 -66.84 -26.95 14.07
N GLN A 680 -65.72 -26.55 13.52
CA GLN A 680 -64.43 -27.20 13.68
C GLN A 680 -63.44 -26.26 14.39
N THR A 681 -62.69 -26.84 15.31
CA THR A 681 -61.59 -26.17 16.01
C THR A 681 -60.27 -26.77 15.52
N ILE A 682 -59.36 -25.92 15.05
CA ILE A 682 -58.03 -26.33 14.58
C ILE A 682 -56.98 -25.66 15.47
N PRO A 683 -56.11 -26.43 16.12
CA PRO A 683 -54.92 -25.88 16.77
C PRO A 683 -53.97 -25.32 15.70
N THR A 684 -53.45 -24.12 15.91
CA THR A 684 -52.46 -23.52 15.00
C THR A 684 -51.04 -23.76 15.53
N GLY A 685 -50.08 -23.96 14.63
CA GLY A 685 -48.66 -24.02 15.00
C GLY A 685 -48.21 -25.29 15.74
N LEU A 686 -49.01 -26.36 15.75
CA LEU A 686 -48.64 -27.65 16.35
C LEU A 686 -48.08 -28.62 15.30
N THR A 687 -46.92 -29.22 15.60
CA THR A 687 -46.28 -30.28 14.83
C THR A 687 -46.46 -31.68 15.45
N ARG A 688 -47.10 -31.77 16.63
CA ARG A 688 -47.44 -33.00 17.37
C ARG A 688 -48.80 -32.86 18.06
N GLU A 689 -49.37 -33.97 18.55
CA GLU A 689 -50.64 -33.97 19.30
C GLU A 689 -50.51 -33.28 20.67
N LEU A 690 -51.58 -32.66 21.15
CA LEU A 690 -51.64 -31.99 22.46
C LEU A 690 -51.64 -33.03 23.57
N GLU A 691 -50.71 -32.93 24.52
CA GLU A 691 -50.59 -33.88 25.64
C GLU A 691 -51.43 -33.48 26.88
N ASP A 692 -51.92 -32.24 26.95
CA ASP A 692 -52.64 -31.66 28.10
C ASP A 692 -54.12 -31.37 27.81
N GLU A 693 -54.96 -31.40 28.85
CA GLU A 693 -56.38 -31.02 28.75
C GLU A 693 -56.56 -29.54 28.34
N ILE A 694 -57.44 -29.32 27.36
CA ILE A 694 -57.84 -28.00 26.89
C ILE A 694 -58.97 -27.51 27.79
N GLY A 695 -58.78 -26.36 28.44
CA GLY A 695 -59.79 -25.67 29.21
C GLY A 695 -60.62 -24.72 28.34
N ILE A 696 -61.95 -24.78 28.47
CA ILE A 696 -62.87 -23.98 27.65
C ILE A 696 -63.86 -23.22 28.52
N ALA A 697 -64.07 -21.95 28.22
CA ALA A 697 -65.14 -21.13 28.80
C ALA A 697 -65.82 -20.30 27.70
N ILE A 698 -67.16 -20.39 27.62
CA ILE A 698 -67.98 -19.67 26.65
C ILE A 698 -68.94 -18.77 27.39
N SER A 699 -68.90 -17.47 27.10
CA SER A 699 -69.76 -16.47 27.74
C SER A 699 -70.70 -15.84 26.73
N ASP A 700 -71.98 -15.69 27.08
CA ASP A 700 -72.93 -14.89 26.30
C ASP A 700 -72.83 -13.39 26.65
N PHE A 701 -73.57 -12.54 25.93
CA PHE A 701 -73.57 -11.09 26.17
C PHE A 701 -74.17 -10.67 27.52
N SER A 702 -74.87 -11.57 28.21
CA SER A 702 -75.38 -11.34 29.57
C SER A 702 -74.35 -11.68 30.66
N GLY A 703 -73.18 -12.21 30.27
CA GLY A 703 -72.11 -12.63 31.17
C GLY A 703 -72.28 -14.05 31.71
N LYS A 704 -73.33 -14.78 31.29
CA LYS A 704 -73.51 -16.18 31.70
C LYS A 704 -72.45 -17.02 30.99
N THR A 705 -71.68 -17.78 31.78
CA THR A 705 -70.53 -18.54 31.29
C THR A 705 -70.77 -20.05 31.45
N PHE A 706 -70.43 -20.81 30.42
CA PHE A 706 -70.42 -22.28 30.42
C PHE A 706 -68.99 -22.76 30.19
N SER A 707 -68.51 -23.70 30.99
CA SER A 707 -67.13 -24.20 30.90
C SER A 707 -67.06 -25.71 30.88
N PHE A 708 -66.11 -26.26 30.12
CA PHE A 708 -65.82 -27.69 30.04
C PHE A 708 -64.34 -27.90 29.67
N THR A 709 -63.87 -29.14 29.74
CA THR A 709 -62.55 -29.54 29.24
C THR A 709 -62.68 -30.52 28.07
N ALA A 710 -61.65 -30.56 27.23
CA ALA A 710 -61.51 -31.51 26.12
C ALA A 710 -60.06 -31.98 26.04
N THR A 711 -59.85 -33.24 25.68
CA THR A 711 -58.51 -33.85 25.58
C THR A 711 -57.86 -33.59 24.21
N ASP A 712 -58.67 -33.42 23.16
CA ASP A 712 -58.18 -33.09 21.83
C ASP A 712 -59.12 -32.13 21.07
N HIS A 713 -58.68 -31.69 19.89
CA HIS A 713 -59.43 -30.76 19.04
C HIS A 713 -60.72 -31.36 18.43
N VAL A 714 -60.81 -32.69 18.31
CA VAL A 714 -61.99 -33.39 17.79
C VAL A 714 -63.09 -33.40 18.86
N GLU A 715 -62.73 -33.78 20.09
CA GLU A 715 -63.62 -33.76 21.26
C GLU A 715 -64.06 -32.32 21.56
N LEU A 716 -63.15 -31.35 21.47
CA LEU A 716 -63.47 -29.93 21.60
C LEU A 716 -64.53 -29.50 20.58
N SER A 717 -64.35 -29.85 19.31
CA SER A 717 -65.30 -29.51 18.25
C SER A 717 -66.67 -30.13 18.49
N GLN A 718 -66.73 -31.39 18.96
CA GLN A 718 -67.98 -32.08 19.28
C GLN A 718 -68.74 -31.39 20.42
N LYS A 719 -68.09 -31.19 21.58
CA LYS A 719 -68.71 -30.54 22.75
C LYS A 719 -69.14 -29.11 22.45
N LEU A 720 -68.36 -28.38 21.64
CA LEU A 720 -68.72 -27.04 21.21
C LEU A 720 -69.97 -27.03 20.31
N ASN A 721 -70.10 -28.00 19.39
CA ASN A 721 -71.30 -28.15 18.56
C ASN A 721 -72.55 -28.49 19.38
N GLU A 722 -72.43 -29.36 20.38
CA GLU A 722 -73.53 -29.69 21.29
C GLU A 722 -74.00 -28.47 22.07
N TYR A 723 -73.07 -27.73 22.67
CA TYR A 723 -73.39 -26.49 23.37
C TYR A 723 -74.05 -25.49 22.43
N ILE A 724 -73.47 -25.27 21.24
CA ILE A 724 -73.98 -24.32 20.28
C ILE A 724 -75.38 -24.69 19.80
N LYS A 725 -75.72 -25.97 19.58
CA LYS A 725 -77.10 -26.40 19.23
C LYS A 725 -78.14 -25.97 20.27
N SER A 726 -77.76 -25.90 21.56
CA SER A 726 -78.68 -25.56 22.67
C SER A 726 -78.93 -24.06 22.87
N VAL A 727 -78.11 -23.17 22.31
CA VAL A 727 -78.17 -21.72 22.56
C VAL A 727 -78.81 -20.93 21.39
N LYS A 728 -79.34 -19.74 21.68
CA LYS A 728 -80.00 -18.87 20.68
C LYS A 728 -78.97 -18.19 19.76
N LYS A 729 -79.43 -17.61 18.63
CA LYS A 729 -78.58 -16.77 17.77
C LYS A 729 -78.05 -15.56 18.56
N GLY A 730 -76.78 -15.20 18.35
CA GLY A 730 -76.11 -14.18 19.15
C GLY A 730 -74.59 -14.23 19.07
N VAL A 731 -73.94 -13.32 19.80
CA VAL A 731 -72.48 -13.23 19.91
C VAL A 731 -72.03 -13.88 21.21
N TYR A 732 -71.01 -14.73 21.12
CA TYR A 732 -70.41 -15.45 22.25
C TYR A 732 -68.91 -15.17 22.29
N ILE A 733 -68.34 -15.15 23.51
CA ILE A 733 -66.90 -15.06 23.72
C ILE A 733 -66.40 -16.42 24.16
N LEU A 734 -65.66 -17.09 23.29
CA LEU A 734 -65.00 -18.37 23.55
C LEU A 734 -63.57 -18.10 24.05
N ARG A 735 -63.25 -18.56 25.25
CA ARG A 735 -61.89 -18.61 25.79
C ARG A 735 -61.41 -20.06 25.78
N LEU A 736 -60.27 -20.29 25.16
CA LEU A 736 -59.57 -21.57 25.11
C LEU A 736 -58.24 -21.41 25.82
N SER A 737 -57.88 -22.35 26.70
CA SER A 737 -56.58 -22.38 27.38
C SER A 737 -55.97 -23.77 27.27
N ASP A 738 -54.74 -23.85 26.78
CA ASP A 738 -53.91 -25.04 26.80
C ASP A 738 -52.53 -24.71 27.40
N SER A 739 -51.59 -25.66 27.42
CA SER A 739 -50.24 -25.45 27.97
C SER A 739 -49.42 -24.38 27.23
N ARG A 740 -49.82 -23.98 26.02
CA ARG A 740 -49.18 -22.90 25.26
C ARG A 740 -49.70 -21.53 25.64
N GLY A 741 -50.85 -21.45 26.30
CA GLY A 741 -51.45 -20.21 26.79
C GLY A 741 -52.94 -20.11 26.49
N GLN A 742 -53.46 -18.88 26.58
CA GLN A 742 -54.89 -18.59 26.41
C GLN A 742 -55.17 -17.86 25.09
N THR A 743 -56.24 -18.25 24.41
CA THR A 743 -56.77 -17.58 23.22
C THR A 743 -58.24 -17.23 23.42
N VAL A 744 -58.64 -16.04 22.96
CA VAL A 744 -60.03 -15.55 23.03
C VAL A 744 -60.56 -15.31 21.63
N ILE A 745 -61.72 -15.91 21.32
CA ILE A 745 -62.35 -15.90 20.00
C ILE A 745 -63.80 -15.42 20.14
N LYS A 746 -64.17 -14.41 19.36
CA LYS A 746 -65.56 -13.98 19.23
C LYS A 746 -66.30 -14.89 18.26
N LEU A 747 -67.28 -15.64 18.72
CA LEU A 747 -68.15 -16.49 17.90
C LEU A 747 -69.46 -15.77 17.59
N ILE A 748 -69.93 -15.89 16.35
CA ILE A 748 -71.20 -15.33 15.88
C ILE A 748 -72.07 -16.49 15.43
N LYS A 749 -73.25 -16.69 16.04
CA LYS A 749 -74.23 -17.71 15.65
C LYS A 749 -75.51 -17.09 15.08
#